data_AF-A7DX16-F1
#
_entry.id   AF-A7DX16-F1
#
_cell.length_a   1.000
_cell.length_b   1.000
_cell.length_c   1.000
_cell.angle_alpha   90.00
_cell.angle_beta   90.00
_cell.angle_gamma   90.00
#
_symmetry.space_group_name_H-M   'P 1'
#
loop_
_entity.id
_entity.type
_entity.pdbx_description
1 polymer ?
#
loop_
_entity_poly.entity_id
_entity_poly.type
_entity_poly.pdbx_seq_one_letter_code
_entity_poly.pdbx_strand_id
1 'polypeptide(L)'
;QLRLLAPGKVSEDDKLVEYDALLVDRFLDILQDLHGPSLREFVQECYELSAEYEGDRDAARLSDIGSRLTGLAPADAIVVASSFSHMLNLANLAEEVQIAHRRRNKLKRGDFADEASATTESDIEETLKRLVSELGKSKEEVFDALKNQTVDLVFTAHPTQSIRRSLLQKHARIRNCLTQLYAKDITADDKQELDEALQREIQAAFRTDEIRRTQPTPQDEMRAGMSYFHETIWKGVPKFLRRVDTALKNIGINERLPYNAPLIQFSSWMGGDRDGNPRVTPEVTRDVCLLARMMAANLYFSQIEEMMFELSMWRCNDELRVRAEELHGASRKAAKHYIEFWKQIPPNEPYRVVLGYVRDKLYYTRERSRHLLTTGFSEIPEDSAFTNVEEFLEPLELCYRSLCACGDKTVADGSLLDFLRQASTFGLSLVKLDIRQESERHNDVLDAVTTHLGIGSYREWPEEKRQEWLLSELRGKRPLLGPDLPQTEEVADVLGTFRVLAELPPDSFGAYIISMATAPSDVLAVELLQRECHVRHPLRVVPLFEKLADLEAAPAAVARLFSVDWYMDRIDGKQEVMIGYSDSGKDAGRLSAAWQLYKAQEELVQVAKRYGVKLTMFHGRGGTVGRGGGPTHLAILSQPPDTIHGSLRVTVQGEVIEHSFGEEHLCFRTLQRFTAATLEHGMHPPVSPKPEWRALMDELAVVATEEYRSIVFREPRFVEYFRSATPETEYGRMNIGSRPSKRKPSGGIESLRAIPW
;
A
#
# COMPACT_ATOMS: atom_id res chain seq x y z
N GLN A 1 -33.22 -13.08 -13.05
CA GLN A 1 -32.07 -13.61 -13.82
C GLN A 1 -30.90 -14.04 -12.95
N LEU A 2 -30.47 -13.27 -11.94
CA LEU A 2 -29.35 -13.66 -11.07
C LEU A 2 -29.45 -15.08 -10.46
N ARG A 3 -30.65 -15.50 -10.03
CA ARG A 3 -30.88 -16.88 -9.54
C ARG A 3 -30.69 -17.98 -10.60
N LEU A 4 -30.77 -17.66 -11.89
CA LEU A 4 -30.47 -18.62 -12.96
C LEU A 4 -28.97 -18.81 -13.12
N LEU A 5 -28.18 -17.75 -12.89
CA LEU A 5 -26.72 -17.79 -12.90
C LEU A 5 -26.14 -18.42 -11.63
N ALA A 6 -26.76 -18.17 -10.48
CA ALA A 6 -26.39 -18.74 -9.19
C ALA A 6 -27.59 -19.49 -8.56
N PRO A 7 -27.82 -20.76 -8.95
CA PRO A 7 -29.04 -21.51 -8.57
C PRO A 7 -29.07 -21.97 -7.12
N GLY A 8 -27.92 -22.05 -6.44
CA GLY A 8 -27.79 -22.51 -5.06
C GLY A 8 -27.09 -21.48 -4.18
N LYS A 9 -27.47 -21.45 -2.90
CA LYS A 9 -26.76 -20.66 -1.87
C LYS A 9 -25.42 -21.33 -1.53
N VAL A 10 -24.35 -20.54 -1.41
CA VAL A 10 -23.02 -21.05 -1.04
C VAL A 10 -22.83 -21.16 0.48
N SER A 11 -23.71 -20.53 1.27
CA SER A 11 -23.81 -20.68 2.73
C SER A 11 -25.25 -20.44 3.20
N GLU A 12 -25.60 -20.85 4.43
CA GLU A 12 -26.95 -20.66 4.98
C GLU A 12 -27.33 -19.17 5.07
N ASP A 13 -26.34 -18.32 5.37
CA ASP A 13 -26.44 -16.87 5.46
C ASP A 13 -26.09 -16.14 4.16
N ASP A 14 -26.00 -16.86 3.03
CA ASP A 14 -25.79 -16.27 1.72
C ASP A 14 -27.02 -15.45 1.30
N LYS A 15 -26.81 -14.15 1.14
CA LYS A 15 -27.78 -13.14 0.75
C LYS A 15 -27.32 -12.32 -0.45
N LEU A 16 -26.24 -12.73 -1.13
CA LEU A 16 -25.62 -11.90 -2.17
C LEU A 16 -26.59 -11.60 -3.31
N VAL A 17 -27.34 -12.61 -3.78
CA VAL A 17 -28.34 -12.43 -4.83
C VAL A 17 -29.47 -11.50 -4.38
N GLU A 18 -29.89 -11.57 -3.11
CA GLU A 18 -30.88 -10.67 -2.54
C GLU A 18 -30.35 -9.23 -2.40
N TYR A 19 -29.07 -9.04 -2.09
CA TYR A 19 -28.42 -7.74 -2.03
C TYR A 19 -28.28 -7.11 -3.41
N ASP A 20 -27.76 -7.85 -4.39
CA ASP A 20 -27.59 -7.37 -5.77
C ASP A 20 -28.93 -6.96 -6.37
N ALA A 21 -29.96 -7.81 -6.21
CA ALA A 21 -31.31 -7.49 -6.69
C ALA A 21 -31.86 -6.21 -6.07
N LEU A 22 -31.74 -6.04 -4.75
CA LEU A 22 -32.22 -4.82 -4.07
C LEU A 22 -31.54 -3.56 -4.60
N LEU A 23 -30.20 -3.59 -4.75
CA LEU A 23 -29.45 -2.42 -5.21
C LEU A 23 -29.73 -2.09 -6.67
N VAL A 24 -29.78 -3.09 -7.54
CA VAL A 24 -30.06 -2.92 -8.98
C VAL A 24 -31.50 -2.45 -9.19
N ASP A 25 -32.47 -3.01 -8.46
CA ASP A 25 -33.88 -2.59 -8.57
C ASP A 25 -34.03 -1.10 -8.22
N ARG A 26 -33.46 -0.67 -7.07
CA ARG A 26 -33.48 0.75 -6.68
C ARG A 26 -32.74 1.63 -7.66
N PHE A 27 -31.62 1.16 -8.21
CA PHE A 27 -30.87 1.90 -9.23
C PHE A 27 -31.68 2.09 -10.52
N LEU A 28 -32.38 1.06 -11.00
CA LEU A 28 -33.23 1.15 -12.19
C LEU A 28 -34.41 2.10 -11.99
N ASP A 29 -35.02 2.10 -10.80
CA ASP A 29 -36.08 3.06 -10.47
C ASP A 29 -35.55 4.51 -10.49
N ILE A 30 -34.37 4.75 -9.90
CA ILE A 30 -33.68 6.05 -9.98
C ILE A 30 -33.36 6.43 -11.43
N LEU A 31 -32.93 5.48 -12.26
CA LEU A 31 -32.63 5.71 -13.67
C LEU A 31 -33.89 6.13 -14.44
N GLN A 32 -35.02 5.47 -14.17
CA GLN A 32 -36.31 5.82 -14.74
C GLN A 32 -36.75 7.21 -14.33
N ASP A 33 -36.61 7.58 -13.05
CA ASP A 33 -37.02 8.90 -12.55
C ASP A 33 -36.18 10.03 -13.18
N LEU A 34 -34.90 9.76 -13.48
CA LEU A 34 -33.99 10.75 -14.03
C LEU A 34 -34.03 10.85 -15.57
N HIS A 35 -34.24 9.73 -16.26
CA HIS A 35 -34.06 9.64 -17.72
C HIS A 35 -35.24 9.02 -18.48
N GLY A 36 -36.31 8.65 -17.77
CA GLY A 36 -37.53 8.09 -18.35
C GLY A 36 -37.50 6.56 -18.53
N PRO A 37 -38.68 5.96 -18.82
CA PRO A 37 -38.85 4.51 -18.86
C PRO A 37 -38.09 3.85 -20.01
N SER A 38 -38.01 4.48 -21.18
CA SER A 38 -37.36 3.88 -22.35
C SER A 38 -35.87 3.60 -22.14
N LEU A 39 -35.16 4.48 -21.42
CA LEU A 39 -33.74 4.25 -21.12
C LEU A 39 -33.55 3.19 -20.02
N ARG A 40 -34.43 3.18 -19.02
CA ARG A 40 -34.47 2.12 -17.99
C ARG A 40 -34.69 0.75 -18.62
N GLU A 41 -35.69 0.63 -19.50
CA GLU A 41 -35.98 -0.60 -20.26
C GLU A 41 -34.78 -1.01 -21.12
N PHE A 42 -34.14 -0.08 -21.83
CA PHE A 42 -32.96 -0.39 -22.65
C PHE A 42 -31.79 -0.94 -21.82
N VAL A 43 -31.47 -0.30 -20.68
CA VAL A 43 -30.40 -0.77 -19.78
C VAL A 43 -30.76 -2.13 -19.19
N GLN A 44 -32.02 -2.31 -18.79
CA GLN A 44 -32.50 -3.59 -18.30
C GLN A 44 -32.36 -4.67 -19.37
N GLU A 45 -32.89 -4.48 -20.59
CA GLU A 45 -32.77 -5.45 -21.70
C GLU A 45 -31.31 -5.85 -21.99
N CYS A 46 -30.38 -4.88 -21.97
CA CYS A 46 -28.95 -5.19 -22.14
C CYS A 46 -28.40 -6.04 -20.99
N TYR A 47 -28.85 -5.78 -19.76
CA TYR A 47 -28.50 -6.59 -18.59
C TYR A 47 -29.10 -8.01 -18.69
N GLU A 48 -30.34 -8.13 -19.16
CA GLU A 48 -31.00 -9.42 -19.36
C GLU A 48 -30.29 -10.26 -20.42
N LEU A 49 -30.00 -9.69 -21.60
CA LEU A 49 -29.31 -10.37 -22.69
C LEU A 49 -27.88 -10.78 -22.31
N SER A 50 -27.17 -9.95 -21.55
CA SER A 50 -25.82 -10.30 -21.06
C SER A 50 -25.87 -11.42 -20.02
N ALA A 51 -26.86 -11.40 -19.12
CA ALA A 51 -27.08 -12.50 -18.19
C ALA A 51 -27.46 -13.82 -18.90
N GLU A 52 -28.25 -13.77 -19.97
CA GLU A 52 -28.55 -14.96 -20.77
C GLU A 52 -27.32 -15.48 -21.53
N TYR A 53 -26.49 -14.57 -22.06
CA TYR A 53 -25.22 -14.94 -22.70
C TYR A 53 -24.29 -15.69 -21.73
N GLU A 54 -24.22 -15.26 -20.47
CA GLU A 54 -23.42 -15.97 -19.46
C GLU A 54 -23.96 -17.39 -19.17
N GLY A 55 -25.24 -17.64 -19.43
CA GLY A 55 -25.88 -18.94 -19.22
C GLY A 55 -25.54 -20.01 -20.27
N ASP A 56 -25.46 -19.66 -21.56
CA ASP A 56 -25.24 -20.63 -22.65
C ASP A 56 -24.11 -20.29 -23.63
N ARG A 57 -23.50 -19.10 -23.52
CA ARG A 57 -22.40 -18.57 -24.37
C ARG A 57 -22.74 -18.43 -25.86
N ASP A 58 -24.01 -18.26 -26.22
CA ASP A 58 -24.39 -18.01 -27.62
C ASP A 58 -23.92 -16.63 -28.12
N ALA A 59 -23.00 -16.63 -29.09
CA ALA A 59 -22.45 -15.43 -29.71
C ALA A 59 -23.51 -14.56 -30.42
N ALA A 60 -24.66 -15.13 -30.80
CA ALA A 60 -25.77 -14.36 -31.37
C ALA A 60 -26.24 -13.26 -30.40
N ARG A 61 -26.28 -13.53 -29.08
CA ARG A 61 -26.65 -12.51 -28.08
C ARG A 61 -25.67 -11.35 -28.01
N LEU A 62 -24.37 -11.61 -28.16
CA LEU A 62 -23.38 -10.53 -28.23
C LEU A 62 -23.56 -9.67 -29.48
N SER A 63 -23.91 -10.29 -30.61
CA SER A 63 -24.23 -9.55 -31.84
C SER A 63 -25.47 -8.68 -31.66
N ASP A 64 -26.51 -9.19 -31.00
CA ASP A 64 -27.74 -8.44 -30.71
C ASP A 64 -27.46 -7.24 -29.78
N ILE A 65 -26.72 -7.46 -28.70
CA ILE A 65 -26.26 -6.38 -27.81
C ILE A 65 -25.43 -5.35 -28.59
N GLY A 66 -24.47 -5.80 -29.42
CA GLY A 66 -23.63 -4.93 -30.22
C GLY A 66 -24.43 -4.06 -31.21
N SER A 67 -25.44 -4.63 -31.87
CA SER A 67 -26.31 -3.88 -32.79
C SER A 67 -27.11 -2.79 -32.08
N ARG A 68 -27.58 -3.07 -30.85
CA ARG A 68 -28.32 -2.11 -30.02
C ARG A 68 -27.42 -0.99 -29.52
N LEU A 69 -26.22 -1.33 -29.02
CA LEU A 69 -25.27 -0.35 -28.48
C LEU A 69 -24.73 0.59 -29.57
N THR A 70 -24.47 0.08 -30.78
CA THR A 70 -23.96 0.90 -31.90
C THR A 70 -24.99 1.85 -32.49
N GLY A 71 -26.29 1.59 -32.28
CA GLY A 71 -27.39 2.47 -32.70
C GLY A 71 -27.67 3.63 -31.74
N LEU A 72 -27.03 3.69 -30.57
CA LEU A 72 -27.28 4.73 -29.57
C LEU A 72 -26.73 6.09 -30.00
N ALA A 73 -27.44 7.16 -29.64
CA ALA A 73 -26.88 8.50 -29.70
C ALA A 73 -25.73 8.63 -28.68
N PRO A 74 -24.72 9.49 -28.92
CA PRO A 74 -23.57 9.61 -28.02
C PRO A 74 -23.93 9.92 -26.56
N ALA A 75 -24.96 10.74 -26.33
CA ALA A 75 -25.43 11.05 -24.97
C ALA A 75 -26.01 9.82 -24.26
N ASP A 76 -26.80 9.01 -24.97
CA ASP A 76 -27.39 7.79 -24.43
C ASP A 76 -26.33 6.72 -24.18
N ALA A 77 -25.34 6.60 -25.07
CA ALA A 77 -24.21 5.70 -24.90
C ALA A 77 -23.43 5.98 -23.60
N ILE A 78 -23.23 7.26 -23.26
CA ILE A 78 -22.59 7.66 -21.99
C ILE A 78 -23.44 7.23 -20.80
N VAL A 79 -24.75 7.48 -20.82
CA VAL A 79 -25.64 7.11 -19.71
C VAL A 79 -25.71 5.60 -19.55
N VAL A 80 -25.85 4.85 -20.64
CA VAL A 80 -25.85 3.37 -20.61
C VAL A 80 -24.55 2.83 -20.04
N ALA A 81 -23.39 3.27 -20.55
CA ALA A 81 -22.09 2.83 -20.05
C ALA A 81 -21.88 3.18 -18.56
N SER A 82 -22.29 4.39 -18.16
CA SER A 82 -22.22 4.82 -16.76
C SER A 82 -23.14 3.98 -15.87
N SER A 83 -24.34 3.66 -16.34
CA SER A 83 -25.27 2.79 -15.61
C SER A 83 -24.70 1.40 -15.36
N PHE A 84 -24.06 0.77 -16.34
CA PHE A 84 -23.39 -0.51 -16.14
C PHE A 84 -22.18 -0.42 -15.20
N SER A 85 -21.40 0.68 -15.26
CA SER A 85 -20.33 0.94 -14.29
C SER A 85 -20.87 1.02 -12.86
N HIS A 86 -21.95 1.77 -12.65
CA HIS A 86 -22.58 1.92 -11.34
C HIS A 86 -23.22 0.62 -10.84
N MET A 87 -23.89 -0.15 -11.70
CA MET A 87 -24.43 -1.46 -11.32
C MET A 87 -23.32 -2.42 -10.87
N LEU A 88 -22.17 -2.42 -11.56
CA LEU A 88 -21.01 -3.21 -11.14
C LEU A 88 -20.44 -2.72 -9.80
N ASN A 89 -20.35 -1.41 -9.59
CA ASN A 89 -19.91 -0.85 -8.31
C ASN A 89 -20.86 -1.27 -7.18
N LEU A 90 -22.18 -1.22 -7.39
CA LEU A 90 -23.17 -1.67 -6.41
C LEU A 90 -23.04 -3.17 -6.10
N ALA A 91 -22.82 -4.01 -7.13
CA ALA A 91 -22.58 -5.45 -6.95
C ALA A 91 -21.31 -5.71 -6.11
N ASN A 92 -20.22 -4.97 -6.36
CA ASN A 92 -19.01 -5.06 -5.54
C ASN A 92 -19.27 -4.67 -4.07
N LEU A 93 -20.07 -3.62 -3.82
CA LEU A 93 -20.45 -3.24 -2.45
C LEU A 93 -21.30 -4.31 -1.74
N ALA A 94 -22.21 -4.96 -2.48
CA ALA A 94 -22.98 -6.10 -1.97
C ALA A 94 -22.08 -7.29 -1.65
N GLU A 95 -21.10 -7.59 -2.51
CA GLU A 95 -20.09 -8.62 -2.26
C GLU A 95 -19.28 -8.31 -1.01
N GLU A 96 -18.80 -7.07 -0.84
CA GLU A 96 -18.06 -6.64 0.35
C GLU A 96 -18.87 -6.84 1.64
N VAL A 97 -20.15 -6.44 1.65
CA VAL A 97 -21.06 -6.65 2.79
C VAL A 97 -21.26 -8.14 3.05
N GLN A 98 -21.50 -8.93 2.00
CA GLN A 98 -21.64 -10.38 2.13
C GLN A 98 -20.39 -11.01 2.71
N ILE A 99 -19.19 -10.65 2.27
CA ILE A 99 -17.92 -11.20 2.78
C ILE A 99 -17.70 -10.75 4.23
N ALA A 100 -17.93 -9.47 4.55
CA ALA A 100 -17.75 -8.89 5.88
C ALA A 100 -18.61 -9.60 6.94
N HIS A 101 -19.85 -9.94 6.59
CA HIS A 101 -20.83 -10.53 7.52
C HIS A 101 -21.05 -12.03 7.37
N ARG A 102 -20.42 -12.70 6.39
CA ARG A 102 -20.45 -14.16 6.26
C ARG A 102 -19.91 -14.81 7.52
N ARG A 103 -20.69 -15.72 8.10
CA ARG A 103 -20.26 -16.56 9.22
C ARG A 103 -19.10 -17.45 8.76
N ARG A 104 -18.07 -17.52 9.60
CA ARG A 104 -16.92 -18.40 9.34
C ARG A 104 -17.34 -19.86 9.34
N ASN A 105 -16.84 -20.61 8.35
CA ASN A 105 -17.02 -22.04 8.31
C ASN A 105 -16.02 -22.70 9.27
N LYS A 106 -16.52 -23.49 10.23
CA LYS A 106 -15.67 -24.23 11.17
C LYS A 106 -15.21 -25.60 10.63
N LEU A 107 -15.80 -26.06 9.53
CA LEU A 107 -15.41 -27.30 8.87
C LEU A 107 -14.22 -27.03 7.95
N LYS A 108 -13.02 -27.11 8.54
CA LYS A 108 -11.73 -27.01 7.84
C LYS A 108 -11.21 -28.40 7.48
N ARG A 109 -10.42 -28.53 6.41
CA ARG A 109 -9.77 -29.80 6.04
C ARG A 109 -8.59 -30.15 6.95
N GLY A 110 -8.02 -29.15 7.61
CA GLY A 110 -6.84 -29.28 8.46
C GLY A 110 -5.53 -29.30 7.67
N ASP A 111 -5.52 -28.78 6.44
CA ASP A 111 -4.33 -28.68 5.61
C ASP A 111 -4.08 -27.25 5.11
N PHE A 112 -2.93 -27.01 4.49
CA PHE A 112 -2.56 -25.68 3.98
C PHE A 112 -3.50 -25.14 2.90
N ALA A 113 -4.31 -25.99 2.24
CA ALA A 113 -5.26 -25.51 1.24
C ALA A 113 -6.40 -24.69 1.87
N ASP A 114 -6.68 -24.89 3.16
CA ASP A 114 -7.62 -24.06 3.92
C ASP A 114 -7.21 -22.59 3.92
N GLU A 115 -5.90 -22.29 3.84
CA GLU A 115 -5.35 -20.93 3.83
C GLU A 115 -5.49 -20.22 2.48
N ALA A 116 -6.07 -20.87 1.46
CA ALA A 116 -6.30 -20.26 0.14
C ALA A 116 -7.58 -19.41 0.08
N SER A 117 -8.50 -19.53 1.04
CA SER A 117 -9.80 -18.87 1.04
C SER A 117 -10.09 -18.20 2.37
N ALA A 118 -10.65 -16.99 2.33
CA ALA A 118 -11.04 -16.27 3.55
C ALA A 118 -12.14 -16.99 4.37
N THR A 119 -12.85 -17.95 3.77
CA THR A 119 -13.89 -18.74 4.45
C THR A 119 -13.32 -19.82 5.37
N THR A 120 -12.10 -20.28 5.11
CA THR A 120 -11.40 -21.37 5.79
C THR A 120 -10.07 -20.94 6.42
N GLU A 121 -9.52 -19.78 6.04
CA GLU A 121 -8.24 -19.27 6.54
C GLU A 121 -8.20 -19.20 8.07
N SER A 122 -7.02 -19.44 8.63
CA SER A 122 -6.77 -19.35 10.05
C SER A 122 -6.73 -17.88 10.51
N ASP A 123 -7.42 -17.56 11.60
CA ASP A 123 -7.13 -16.30 12.28
C ASP A 123 -5.83 -16.36 13.08
N ILE A 124 -5.47 -15.21 13.66
CA ILE A 124 -4.26 -15.09 14.45
C ILE A 124 -4.25 -16.05 15.64
N GLU A 125 -5.38 -16.26 16.34
CA GLU A 125 -5.43 -17.15 17.50
C GLU A 125 -5.32 -18.62 17.10
N GLU A 126 -6.00 -19.03 16.03
CA GLU A 126 -5.86 -20.36 15.43
C GLU A 126 -4.41 -20.62 15.00
N THR A 127 -3.76 -19.62 14.39
CA THR A 127 -2.33 -19.69 14.01
C THR A 127 -1.43 -19.84 15.23
N LEU A 128 -1.63 -19.03 16.28
CA LEU A 128 -0.83 -19.13 17.51
C LEU A 128 -1.01 -20.49 18.19
N LYS A 129 -2.24 -21.01 18.21
CA LYS A 129 -2.53 -22.35 18.75
C LYS A 129 -1.81 -23.43 17.95
N ARG A 130 -1.91 -23.43 16.62
CA ARG A 130 -1.20 -24.38 15.74
C ARG A 130 0.30 -24.36 15.99
N LEU A 131 0.92 -23.18 16.08
CA LEU A 131 2.35 -23.03 16.38
C LEU A 131 2.74 -23.69 17.72
N VAL A 132 1.93 -23.54 18.76
CA VAL A 132 2.22 -24.07 20.09
C VAL A 132 1.86 -25.55 20.22
N SER A 133 0.65 -25.95 19.82
CA SER A 133 0.11 -27.29 20.07
C SER A 133 0.55 -28.34 19.06
N GLU A 134 0.71 -27.96 17.78
CA GLU A 134 1.02 -28.91 16.70
C GLU A 134 2.50 -28.87 16.32
N LEU A 135 3.08 -27.66 16.27
CA LEU A 135 4.47 -27.45 15.86
C LEU A 135 5.47 -27.35 17.01
N GLY A 136 4.98 -27.42 18.26
CA GLY A 136 5.80 -27.52 19.46
C GLY A 136 6.63 -26.26 19.78
N LYS A 137 6.25 -25.09 19.26
CA LYS A 137 6.90 -23.82 19.60
C LYS A 137 6.50 -23.38 21.02
N SER A 138 7.45 -22.81 21.76
CA SER A 138 7.13 -22.19 23.03
C SER A 138 6.34 -20.90 22.84
N LYS A 139 5.59 -20.50 23.87
CA LYS A 139 4.76 -19.29 23.83
C LYS A 139 5.63 -18.03 23.78
N GLU A 140 6.79 -18.12 24.42
CA GLU A 140 7.81 -17.08 24.49
C GLU A 140 8.47 -16.86 23.13
N GLU A 141 8.83 -17.93 22.41
CA GLU A 141 9.35 -17.84 21.03
C GLU A 141 8.34 -17.15 20.09
N VAL A 142 7.06 -17.49 20.20
CA VAL A 142 5.97 -16.87 19.41
C VAL A 142 5.85 -15.37 19.73
N PHE A 143 5.88 -15.01 21.01
CA PHE A 143 5.82 -13.62 21.43
C PHE A 143 7.05 -12.81 20.99
N ASP A 144 8.25 -13.38 21.10
CA ASP A 144 9.49 -12.76 20.66
C ASP A 144 9.54 -12.57 19.13
N ALA A 145 9.04 -13.54 18.36
CA ALA A 145 8.92 -13.38 16.92
C ALA A 145 7.95 -12.26 16.54
N LEU A 146 6.78 -12.18 17.20
CA LEU A 146 5.82 -11.09 16.97
C LEU A 146 6.42 -9.70 17.30
N LYS A 147 7.23 -9.58 18.35
CA LYS A 147 7.90 -8.31 18.69
C LYS A 147 8.88 -7.84 17.61
N ASN A 148 9.52 -8.78 16.92
CA ASN A 148 10.54 -8.51 15.91
C ASN A 148 10.00 -8.58 14.47
N GLN A 149 8.71 -8.88 14.32
CA GLN A 149 8.06 -8.99 13.03
C GLN A 149 7.64 -7.61 12.50
N THR A 150 7.74 -7.41 11.20
CA THR A 150 7.19 -6.26 10.48
C THR A 150 6.56 -6.71 9.16
N VAL A 151 5.32 -6.26 8.94
CA VAL A 151 4.65 -6.28 7.64
C VAL A 151 4.57 -4.84 7.14
N ASP A 152 5.24 -4.52 6.03
CA ASP A 152 5.19 -3.21 5.37
C ASP A 152 4.36 -3.29 4.08
N LEU A 153 3.22 -2.59 4.07
CA LEU A 153 2.26 -2.57 2.97
C LEU A 153 2.46 -1.32 2.12
N VAL A 154 2.91 -1.50 0.88
CA VAL A 154 3.32 -0.39 -0.01
C VAL A 154 2.20 -0.04 -0.99
N PHE A 155 1.56 1.12 -0.79
CA PHE A 155 0.42 1.56 -1.61
C PHE A 155 0.87 2.16 -2.94
N THR A 156 0.17 1.78 -4.02
CA THR A 156 0.41 2.27 -5.38
C THR A 156 -0.81 2.99 -5.93
N ALA A 157 -0.59 3.87 -6.92
CA ALA A 157 -1.69 4.54 -7.60
C ALA A 157 -2.57 3.53 -8.35
N HIS A 158 -3.87 3.80 -8.39
CA HIS A 158 -4.82 3.00 -9.17
C HIS A 158 -4.61 3.22 -10.68
N PRO A 159 -4.51 2.14 -11.50
CA PRO A 159 -4.20 2.26 -12.93
C PRO A 159 -5.30 2.92 -13.78
N THR A 160 -6.57 2.78 -13.37
CA THR A 160 -7.72 3.30 -14.11
C THR A 160 -8.58 4.33 -13.36
N GLN A 161 -8.76 4.20 -12.04
CA GLN A 161 -9.72 5.00 -11.27
C GLN A 161 -9.12 5.56 -9.98
N SER A 162 -8.95 6.88 -9.91
CA SER A 162 -8.71 7.56 -8.64
C SER A 162 -10.06 7.89 -8.00
N ILE A 163 -10.64 6.91 -7.28
CA ILE A 163 -11.87 7.10 -6.53
C ILE A 163 -11.64 8.19 -5.48
N ARG A 164 -12.48 9.24 -5.51
CA ARG A 164 -12.38 10.33 -4.54
C ARG A 164 -12.95 9.87 -3.20
N ARG A 165 -12.41 10.41 -2.11
CA ARG A 165 -12.93 10.21 -0.75
C ARG A 165 -14.45 10.41 -0.63
N SER A 166 -15.00 11.38 -1.37
CA SER A 166 -16.45 11.65 -1.38
C SER A 166 -17.29 10.49 -1.90
N LEU A 167 -16.75 9.66 -2.79
CA LEU A 167 -17.41 8.47 -3.32
C LEU A 167 -17.22 7.29 -2.37
N LEU A 168 -16.02 7.11 -1.78
CA LEU A 168 -15.80 6.12 -0.72
C LEU A 168 -16.77 6.27 0.45
N GLN A 169 -17.02 7.51 0.89
CA GLN A 169 -17.98 7.78 1.94
C GLN A 169 -19.43 7.46 1.54
N LYS A 170 -19.79 7.65 0.25
CA LYS A 170 -21.11 7.24 -0.27
C LYS A 170 -21.22 5.71 -0.28
N HIS A 171 -20.18 5.03 -0.75
CA HIS A 171 -20.09 3.57 -0.74
C HIS A 171 -20.21 3.01 0.68
N ALA A 172 -19.52 3.60 1.66
CA ALA A 172 -19.65 3.22 3.06
C ALA A 172 -21.08 3.40 3.59
N ARG A 173 -21.76 4.50 3.25
CA ARG A 173 -23.17 4.70 3.62
C ARG A 173 -24.10 3.68 2.96
N ILE A 174 -23.90 3.36 1.68
CA ILE A 174 -24.64 2.30 0.98
C ILE A 174 -24.46 0.94 1.70
N ARG A 175 -23.22 0.55 2.02
CA ARG A 175 -22.91 -0.69 2.77
C ARG A 175 -23.59 -0.72 4.14
N ASN A 176 -23.57 0.41 4.85
CA ASN A 176 -24.21 0.54 6.16
C ASN A 176 -25.74 0.38 6.07
N CYS A 177 -26.38 1.05 5.12
CA CYS A 177 -27.82 0.91 4.87
C CYS A 177 -28.17 -0.55 4.54
N LEU A 178 -27.42 -1.18 3.64
CA LEU A 178 -27.64 -2.57 3.24
C LEU A 178 -27.52 -3.54 4.42
N THR A 179 -26.53 -3.34 5.29
CA THR A 179 -26.33 -4.16 6.49
C THR A 179 -27.50 -3.99 7.47
N GLN A 180 -27.93 -2.75 7.72
CA GLN A 180 -29.00 -2.45 8.69
C GLN A 180 -30.37 -2.93 8.21
N LEU A 181 -30.67 -2.82 6.91
CA LEU A 181 -31.93 -3.29 6.31
C LEU A 181 -32.19 -4.79 6.51
N TYR A 182 -31.14 -5.58 6.67
CA TYR A 182 -31.21 -7.04 6.87
C TYR A 182 -30.94 -7.47 8.32
N ALA A 183 -30.96 -6.53 9.27
CA ALA A 183 -30.98 -6.82 10.69
C ALA A 183 -32.23 -7.64 11.06
N LYS A 184 -32.12 -8.51 12.07
CA LYS A 184 -33.20 -9.46 12.42
C LYS A 184 -34.45 -8.80 12.98
N ASP A 185 -34.28 -7.75 13.79
CA ASP A 185 -35.35 -7.13 14.59
C ASP A 185 -35.54 -5.65 14.22
N ILE A 186 -35.56 -5.34 12.92
CA ILE A 186 -35.79 -3.98 12.41
C ILE A 186 -37.29 -3.65 12.38
N THR A 187 -37.68 -2.44 12.81
CA THR A 187 -39.08 -2.00 12.73
C THR A 187 -39.48 -1.65 11.30
N ALA A 188 -40.79 -1.55 11.04
CA ALA A 188 -41.28 -1.17 9.71
C ALA A 188 -40.86 0.27 9.33
N ASP A 189 -40.93 1.19 10.29
CA ASP A 189 -40.57 2.60 10.10
C ASP A 189 -39.06 2.74 9.87
N ASP A 190 -38.22 2.10 10.70
CA ASP A 190 -36.76 2.10 10.50
C ASP A 190 -36.37 1.53 9.14
N LYS A 191 -37.06 0.46 8.70
CA LYS A 191 -36.81 -0.15 7.39
C LYS A 191 -37.18 0.80 6.25
N GLN A 192 -38.29 1.52 6.37
CA GLN A 192 -38.68 2.51 5.38
C GLN A 192 -37.67 3.66 5.31
N GLU A 193 -37.28 4.22 6.45
CA GLU A 193 -36.28 5.30 6.52
C GLU A 193 -34.92 4.87 5.95
N LEU A 194 -34.50 3.63 6.21
CA LEU A 194 -33.26 3.08 5.66
C LEU A 194 -33.33 2.81 4.16
N ASP A 195 -34.49 2.40 3.63
CA ASP A 195 -34.69 2.23 2.19
C ASP A 195 -34.65 3.60 1.46
N GLU A 196 -35.26 4.62 2.04
CA GLU A 196 -35.18 6.01 1.54
C GLU A 196 -33.74 6.55 1.59
N ALA A 197 -33.01 6.27 2.68
CA ALA A 197 -31.60 6.62 2.78
C ALA A 197 -30.73 5.90 1.75
N LEU A 198 -30.98 4.61 1.50
CA LEU A 198 -30.28 3.82 0.49
C LEU A 198 -30.49 4.40 -0.91
N GLN A 199 -31.74 4.68 -1.29
CA GLN A 199 -32.09 5.32 -2.57
C GLN A 199 -31.36 6.65 -2.76
N ARG A 200 -31.38 7.50 -1.72
CA ARG A 200 -30.70 8.80 -1.73
C ARG A 200 -29.19 8.68 -1.94
N GLU A 201 -28.54 7.71 -1.30
CA GLU A 201 -27.10 7.51 -1.45
C GLU A 201 -26.73 6.90 -2.81
N ILE A 202 -27.53 5.97 -3.34
CA ILE A 202 -27.36 5.43 -4.70
C ILE A 202 -27.48 6.56 -5.73
N GLN A 203 -28.52 7.39 -5.64
CA GLN A 203 -28.71 8.52 -6.55
C GLN A 203 -27.57 9.55 -6.41
N ALA A 204 -27.12 9.82 -5.18
CA ALA A 204 -26.00 10.73 -4.94
C ALA A 204 -24.67 10.20 -5.53
N ALA A 205 -24.45 8.88 -5.50
CA ALA A 205 -23.31 8.25 -6.16
C ALA A 205 -23.44 8.36 -7.69
N PHE A 206 -24.59 7.99 -8.26
CA PHE A 206 -24.86 8.05 -9.70
C PHE A 206 -24.69 9.46 -10.30
N ARG A 207 -25.11 10.49 -9.56
CA ARG A 207 -25.01 11.89 -10.02
C ARG A 207 -23.63 12.52 -9.75
N THR A 208 -22.67 11.76 -9.21
CA THR A 208 -21.29 12.20 -8.99
C THR A 208 -20.38 11.59 -10.04
N ASP A 209 -19.68 12.41 -10.83
CA ASP A 209 -18.73 11.93 -11.86
C ASP A 209 -17.69 10.94 -11.28
N GLU A 210 -17.79 9.66 -11.65
CA GLU A 210 -16.83 8.60 -11.28
C GLU A 210 -15.47 8.83 -11.96
N ILE A 211 -15.50 9.18 -13.25
CA ILE A 211 -14.32 9.43 -14.07
C ILE A 211 -14.02 10.92 -14.04
N ARG A 212 -12.78 11.28 -13.69
CA ARG A 212 -12.34 12.68 -13.75
C ARG A 212 -12.27 13.14 -15.21
N ARG A 213 -12.93 14.26 -15.52
CA ARG A 213 -12.84 14.92 -16.83
C ARG A 213 -11.43 15.42 -17.13
N THR A 214 -10.67 15.76 -16.09
CA THR A 214 -9.26 16.15 -16.16
C THR A 214 -8.37 15.03 -15.63
N GLN A 215 -7.24 14.81 -16.27
CA GLN A 215 -6.26 13.82 -15.83
C GLN A 215 -5.80 14.14 -14.39
N PRO A 216 -5.76 13.16 -13.47
CA PRO A 216 -5.33 13.41 -12.10
C PRO A 216 -3.85 13.82 -12.06
N THR A 217 -3.52 14.76 -11.16
CA THR A 217 -2.13 15.07 -10.82
C THR A 217 -1.55 13.99 -9.91
N PRO A 218 -0.22 13.78 -9.84
CA PRO A 218 0.36 12.87 -8.86
C PRO A 218 -0.03 13.20 -7.40
N GLN A 219 -0.18 14.48 -7.06
CA GLN A 219 -0.67 14.92 -5.76
C GLN A 219 -2.14 14.50 -5.52
N ASP A 220 -2.98 14.49 -6.56
CA ASP A 220 -4.35 13.94 -6.47
C ASP A 220 -4.35 12.44 -6.20
N GLU A 221 -3.51 11.67 -6.91
CA GLU A 221 -3.39 10.23 -6.72
C GLU A 221 -2.97 9.92 -5.27
N MET A 222 -2.00 10.67 -4.73
CA MET A 222 -1.60 10.54 -3.33
C MET A 222 -2.76 10.84 -2.37
N ARG A 223 -3.47 11.97 -2.53
CA ARG A 223 -4.62 12.30 -1.67
C ARG A 223 -5.73 11.24 -1.74
N ALA A 224 -5.98 10.67 -2.91
CA ALA A 224 -6.95 9.61 -3.09
C ALA A 224 -6.51 8.33 -2.37
N GLY A 225 -5.26 7.90 -2.54
CA GLY A 225 -4.73 6.73 -1.83
C GLY A 225 -4.73 6.88 -0.32
N MET A 226 -4.50 8.09 0.20
CA MET A 226 -4.54 8.35 1.65
C MET A 226 -5.95 8.33 2.25
N SER A 227 -7.01 8.31 1.43
CA SER A 227 -8.39 8.31 1.95
C SER A 227 -8.73 7.05 2.77
N TYR A 228 -8.17 5.89 2.41
CA TYR A 228 -8.32 4.63 3.15
C TYR A 228 -7.78 4.70 4.57
N PHE A 229 -6.76 5.54 4.82
CA PHE A 229 -6.27 5.77 6.19
C PHE A 229 -7.34 6.42 7.05
N HIS A 230 -7.94 7.48 6.55
CA HIS A 230 -8.99 8.20 7.28
C HIS A 230 -10.23 7.34 7.49
N GLU A 231 -10.65 6.56 6.49
CA GLU A 231 -11.93 5.86 6.54
C GLU A 231 -11.86 4.54 7.34
N THR A 232 -10.79 3.73 7.21
CA THR A 232 -10.74 2.39 7.86
C THR A 232 -9.44 2.06 8.57
N ILE A 233 -8.26 2.32 7.97
CA ILE A 233 -6.98 1.80 8.48
C ILE A 233 -6.60 2.44 9.81
N TRP A 234 -6.86 3.74 9.98
CA TRP A 234 -6.56 4.48 11.21
C TRP A 234 -7.15 3.83 12.46
N LYS A 235 -8.40 3.36 12.37
CA LYS A 235 -9.10 2.64 13.44
C LYS A 235 -8.85 1.12 13.38
N GLY A 236 -8.62 0.57 12.19
CA GLY A 236 -8.41 -0.85 11.95
C GLY A 236 -7.13 -1.39 12.60
N VAL A 237 -6.02 -0.65 12.52
CA VAL A 237 -4.73 -1.06 13.11
C VAL A 237 -4.82 -1.28 14.62
N PRO A 238 -5.19 -0.30 15.47
CA PRO A 238 -5.27 -0.52 16.91
C PRO A 238 -6.27 -1.60 17.30
N LYS A 239 -7.42 -1.69 16.58
CA LYS A 239 -8.41 -2.77 16.77
C LYS A 239 -7.81 -4.16 16.50
N PHE A 240 -6.99 -4.29 15.46
CA PHE A 240 -6.28 -5.54 15.16
C PHE A 240 -5.18 -5.84 16.19
N LEU A 241 -4.35 -4.87 16.57
CA LEU A 241 -3.32 -5.08 17.60
C LEU A 241 -3.92 -5.49 18.96
N ARG A 242 -5.11 -4.98 19.29
CA ARG A 242 -5.89 -5.45 20.45
C ARG A 242 -6.35 -6.90 20.31
N ARG A 243 -6.63 -7.38 19.09
CA ARG A 243 -6.90 -8.82 18.85
C ARG A 243 -5.65 -9.66 19.07
N VAL A 244 -4.48 -9.18 18.68
CA VAL A 244 -3.20 -9.86 18.95
C VAL A 244 -2.99 -10.02 20.46
N ASP A 245 -3.22 -8.97 21.25
CA ASP A 245 -3.16 -9.05 22.72
C ASP A 245 -4.09 -10.13 23.29
N THR A 246 -5.32 -10.22 22.78
CA THR A 246 -6.29 -11.25 23.20
C THR A 246 -5.80 -12.66 22.85
N ALA A 247 -5.28 -12.85 21.63
CA ALA A 247 -4.76 -14.14 21.18
C ALA A 247 -3.55 -14.59 22.01
N LEU A 248 -2.63 -13.67 22.33
CA LEU A 248 -1.48 -13.90 23.22
C LEU A 248 -1.92 -14.33 24.61
N LYS A 249 -2.90 -13.63 25.19
CA LYS A 249 -3.47 -14.00 26.50
C LYS A 249 -4.10 -15.39 26.49
N ASN A 250 -4.78 -15.76 25.41
CA ASN A 250 -5.44 -17.06 25.29
C ASN A 250 -4.46 -18.24 25.16
N ILE A 251 -3.23 -18.01 24.69
CA ILE A 251 -2.16 -19.02 24.74
C ILE A 251 -1.37 -18.99 26.06
N GLY A 252 -1.58 -17.98 26.91
CA GLY A 252 -1.00 -17.87 28.26
C GLY A 252 0.08 -16.79 28.43
N ILE A 253 0.27 -15.90 27.45
CA ILE A 253 1.13 -14.71 27.58
C ILE A 253 0.31 -13.58 28.23
N ASN A 254 0.65 -13.23 29.47
CA ASN A 254 -0.08 -12.19 30.22
C ASN A 254 0.39 -10.75 29.93
N GLU A 255 1.24 -10.59 28.92
CA GLU A 255 1.74 -9.31 28.44
C GLU A 255 1.03 -8.91 27.15
N ARG A 256 0.83 -7.60 26.96
CA ARG A 256 0.40 -7.06 25.66
C ARG A 256 1.60 -6.97 24.74
N LEU A 257 1.34 -6.96 23.43
CA LEU A 257 2.38 -6.58 22.48
C LEU A 257 2.82 -5.13 22.78
N PRO A 258 4.13 -4.86 22.96
CA PRO A 258 4.63 -3.50 23.19
C PRO A 258 4.08 -2.52 22.14
N TYR A 259 3.64 -1.34 22.56
CA TYR A 259 3.00 -0.37 21.66
C TYR A 259 3.93 0.13 20.55
N ASN A 260 5.24 0.08 20.80
CA ASN A 260 6.31 0.48 19.90
C ASN A 260 6.84 -0.67 19.02
N ALA A 261 6.26 -1.87 19.09
CA ALA A 261 6.59 -2.95 18.17
C ALA A 261 6.07 -2.61 16.76
N PRO A 262 6.92 -2.52 15.72
CA PRO A 262 6.53 -2.11 14.38
C PRO A 262 5.91 -3.27 13.59
N LEU A 263 4.84 -3.87 14.13
CA LEU A 263 4.24 -5.09 13.55
C LEU A 263 3.67 -4.85 12.16
N ILE A 264 3.06 -3.68 11.96
CA ILE A 264 2.49 -3.24 10.68
C ILE A 264 3.06 -1.86 10.39
N GLN A 265 3.45 -1.62 9.15
CA GLN A 265 3.91 -0.35 8.61
C GLN A 265 3.27 -0.13 7.24
N PHE A 266 3.21 1.13 6.82
CA PHE A 266 2.70 1.49 5.52
C PHE A 266 3.69 2.37 4.77
N SER A 267 3.84 2.08 3.49
CA SER A 267 4.64 2.87 2.56
C SER A 267 3.81 3.30 1.36
N SER A 268 4.33 4.22 0.55
CA SER A 268 3.65 4.72 -0.65
C SER A 268 4.63 4.93 -1.79
N TRP A 269 4.17 4.69 -3.02
CA TRP A 269 4.85 5.07 -4.26
C TRP A 269 4.27 6.34 -4.91
N MET A 270 3.12 6.81 -4.43
CA MET A 270 2.39 7.94 -5.01
C MET A 270 3.15 9.25 -4.78
N GLY A 271 3.80 9.76 -5.83
CA GLY A 271 4.66 10.96 -5.81
C GLY A 271 6.15 10.69 -5.58
N GLY A 272 6.55 9.41 -5.45
CA GLY A 272 7.96 9.00 -5.33
C GLY A 272 8.45 8.10 -6.47
N ASP A 273 7.56 7.30 -7.07
CA ASP A 273 7.86 6.49 -8.24
C ASP A 273 7.82 7.30 -9.53
N ARG A 274 9.02 7.62 -10.04
CA ARG A 274 9.26 8.43 -11.24
C ARG A 274 9.80 7.62 -12.42
N ASP A 275 9.93 6.29 -12.29
CA ASP A 275 10.36 5.40 -13.38
C ASP A 275 9.52 5.67 -14.63
N GLY A 276 10.15 6.30 -15.63
CA GLY A 276 9.59 6.94 -16.83
C GLY A 276 8.19 7.55 -16.69
N ASN A 277 7.94 8.22 -15.56
CA ASN A 277 6.84 9.16 -15.40
C ASN A 277 7.42 10.56 -15.14
N PRO A 278 7.66 11.38 -16.18
CA PRO A 278 8.26 12.70 -16.02
C PRO A 278 7.36 13.69 -15.26
N ARG A 279 6.10 13.34 -15.00
CA ARG A 279 5.19 14.15 -14.17
C ARG A 279 5.48 14.07 -12.69
N VAL A 280 6.25 13.08 -12.23
CA VAL A 280 6.70 12.99 -10.84
C VAL A 280 8.03 13.72 -10.73
N THR A 281 7.94 15.04 -10.58
CA THR A 281 9.11 15.93 -10.44
C THR A 281 9.62 15.96 -8.99
N PRO A 282 10.79 16.57 -8.72
CA PRO A 282 11.26 16.77 -7.35
C PRO A 282 10.26 17.56 -6.47
N GLU A 283 9.59 18.56 -7.06
CA GLU A 283 8.58 19.36 -6.35
C GLU A 283 7.34 18.54 -5.99
N VAL A 284 6.88 17.65 -6.88
CA VAL A 284 5.82 16.69 -6.56
C VAL A 284 6.19 15.83 -5.36
N THR A 285 7.42 15.32 -5.31
CA THR A 285 7.92 14.55 -4.15
C THR A 285 7.89 15.37 -2.87
N ARG A 286 8.27 16.65 -2.92
CA ARG A 286 8.17 17.55 -1.77
C ARG A 286 6.71 17.72 -1.33
N ASP A 287 5.83 18.02 -2.27
CA ASP A 287 4.41 18.26 -2.02
C ASP A 287 3.75 17.08 -1.32
N VAL A 288 3.97 15.85 -1.82
CA VAL A 288 3.33 14.66 -1.23
C VAL A 288 3.85 14.36 0.16
N CYS A 289 5.12 14.60 0.47
CA CYS A 289 5.66 14.46 1.83
C CYS A 289 5.03 15.48 2.79
N LEU A 290 4.89 16.73 2.37
CA LEU A 290 4.23 17.78 3.16
C LEU A 290 2.73 17.50 3.35
N LEU A 291 2.05 17.01 2.31
CA LEU A 291 0.65 16.56 2.39
C LEU A 291 0.50 15.41 3.38
N ALA A 292 1.38 14.41 3.34
CA ALA A 292 1.32 13.27 4.26
C ALA A 292 1.48 13.71 5.72
N ARG A 293 2.44 14.61 6.00
CA ARG A 293 2.63 15.22 7.32
C ARG A 293 1.43 16.04 7.79
N MET A 294 0.83 16.82 6.88
CA MET A 294 -0.38 17.58 7.17
C MET A 294 -1.57 16.67 7.48
N MET A 295 -1.73 15.55 6.76
CA MET A 295 -2.79 14.58 6.98
C MET A 295 -2.60 13.81 8.30
N ALA A 296 -1.36 13.41 8.62
CA ALA A 296 -1.02 12.81 9.92
C ALA A 296 -1.39 13.74 11.08
N ALA A 297 -0.90 14.99 11.03
CA ALA A 297 -1.18 15.98 12.07
C ALA A 297 -2.68 16.24 12.24
N ASN A 298 -3.47 16.24 11.16
CA ASN A 298 -4.92 16.36 11.24
C ASN A 298 -5.59 15.18 11.96
N LEU A 299 -5.21 13.94 11.64
CA LEU A 299 -5.77 12.76 12.29
C LEU A 299 -5.42 12.71 13.78
N TYR A 300 -4.17 12.99 14.14
CA TYR A 300 -3.77 13.12 15.54
C TYR A 300 -4.50 14.26 16.25
N PHE A 301 -4.65 15.41 15.60
CA PHE A 301 -5.32 16.58 16.17
C PHE A 301 -6.80 16.30 16.47
N SER A 302 -7.52 15.59 15.61
CA SER A 302 -8.91 15.22 15.89
C SER A 302 -9.03 14.23 17.06
N GLN A 303 -8.12 13.25 17.15
CA GLN A 303 -8.22 12.22 18.18
C GLN A 303 -7.71 12.67 19.55
N ILE A 304 -6.71 13.56 19.61
CA ILE A 304 -6.22 14.10 20.88
C ILE A 304 -7.31 14.91 21.60
N GLU A 305 -8.22 15.56 20.86
CA GLU A 305 -9.35 16.29 21.43
C GLU A 305 -10.34 15.35 22.13
N GLU A 306 -10.71 14.23 21.51
CA GLU A 306 -11.54 13.20 22.15
C GLU A 306 -10.85 12.63 23.40
N MET A 307 -9.54 12.38 23.33
CA MET A 307 -8.76 11.88 24.46
C MET A 307 -8.71 12.87 25.64
N MET A 308 -8.66 14.18 25.36
CA MET A 308 -8.75 15.20 26.40
C MET A 308 -10.07 15.13 27.16
N PHE A 309 -11.20 14.80 26.50
CA PHE A 309 -12.47 14.59 27.21
C PHE A 309 -12.41 13.38 28.14
N GLU A 310 -11.86 12.27 27.66
CA GLU A 310 -11.76 11.00 28.40
C GLU A 310 -10.81 11.08 29.61
N LEU A 311 -9.60 11.64 29.44
CA LEU A 311 -8.57 11.68 30.49
C LEU A 311 -8.78 12.86 31.47
N SER A 312 -9.93 12.85 32.14
CA SER A 312 -10.34 13.83 33.16
C SER A 312 -9.78 13.59 34.58
N MET A 313 -8.93 12.57 34.73
CA MET A 313 -8.41 12.14 36.02
C MET A 313 -7.52 13.21 36.67
N TRP A 314 -7.63 13.35 38.00
CA TRP A 314 -6.81 14.29 38.78
C TRP A 314 -5.60 13.62 39.47
N ARG A 315 -5.64 12.29 39.68
CA ARG A 315 -4.52 11.54 40.26
C ARG A 315 -3.45 11.30 39.20
N CYS A 316 -2.22 11.67 39.53
CA CYS A 316 -1.06 11.50 38.66
C CYS A 316 0.20 11.20 39.47
N ASN A 317 1.25 10.72 38.79
CA ASN A 317 2.56 10.59 39.39
C ASN A 317 3.25 11.97 39.57
N ASP A 318 4.34 11.99 40.35
CA ASP A 318 5.04 13.23 40.68
C ASP A 318 5.60 13.96 39.45
N GLU A 319 6.06 13.20 38.47
CA GLU A 319 6.64 13.73 37.24
C GLU A 319 5.60 14.40 36.33
N LEU A 320 4.44 13.78 36.09
CA LEU A 320 3.36 14.39 35.31
C LEU A 320 2.84 15.64 36.02
N ARG A 321 2.78 15.63 37.35
CA ARG A 321 2.39 16.81 38.15
C ARG A 321 3.33 17.98 37.91
N VAL A 322 4.65 17.78 38.03
CA VAL A 322 5.65 18.82 37.76
C VAL A 322 5.54 19.31 36.31
N ARG A 323 5.42 18.39 35.34
CA ARG A 323 5.29 18.73 33.92
C ARG A 323 4.03 19.57 33.63
N ALA A 324 2.90 19.20 34.24
CA ALA A 324 1.65 19.95 34.10
C ALA A 324 1.74 21.34 34.74
N GLU A 325 2.38 21.47 35.91
CA GLU A 325 2.62 22.77 36.56
C GLU A 325 3.49 23.69 35.71
N GLU A 326 4.58 23.17 35.12
CA GLU A 326 5.44 23.90 34.19
C GLU A 326 4.68 24.41 32.96
N LEU A 327 3.91 23.54 32.30
CA LEU A 327 3.13 23.88 31.10
C LEU A 327 2.02 24.89 31.43
N HIS A 328 1.37 24.76 32.58
CA HIS A 328 0.37 25.71 33.04
C HIS A 328 0.99 27.10 33.29
N GLY A 329 2.19 27.17 33.88
CA GLY A 329 2.93 28.41 34.12
C GLY A 329 3.50 29.06 32.85
N ALA A 330 3.85 28.25 31.84
CA ALA A 330 4.38 28.71 30.55
C ALA A 330 3.30 29.20 29.59
N SER A 331 2.04 28.82 29.79
CA SER A 331 0.89 29.15 28.94
C SER A 331 0.59 30.67 28.92
N ARG A 332 1.31 31.42 28.09
CA ARG A 332 1.07 32.84 27.81
C ARG A 332 0.18 33.00 26.59
N LYS A 333 -1.10 33.28 26.85
CA LYS A 333 -2.25 33.45 25.92
C LYS A 333 -2.91 32.13 25.51
N ALA A 334 -4.21 32.03 25.82
CA ALA A 334 -5.06 30.96 25.31
C ALA A 334 -5.06 30.98 23.77
N ALA A 335 -4.62 29.87 23.16
CA ALA A 335 -4.78 29.64 21.74
C ALA A 335 -6.29 29.60 21.41
N LYS A 336 -6.79 30.59 20.67
CA LYS A 336 -8.22 30.77 20.37
C LYS A 336 -8.73 29.82 19.28
N HIS A 337 -8.28 28.56 19.26
CA HIS A 337 -8.56 27.63 18.16
C HIS A 337 -9.63 26.56 18.46
N TYR A 338 -9.89 26.17 19.72
CA TYR A 338 -10.96 25.23 20.14
C TYR A 338 -11.96 25.63 21.26
N ILE A 339 -13.29 25.67 20.98
CA ILE A 339 -14.35 26.23 21.85
C ILE A 339 -14.42 25.62 23.27
N GLU A 340 -14.48 24.29 23.40
CA GLU A 340 -14.72 23.65 24.71
C GLU A 340 -13.52 23.71 25.66
N PHE A 341 -12.30 23.85 25.13
CA PHE A 341 -11.05 24.04 25.90
C PHE A 341 -10.36 25.38 25.59
N TRP A 342 -11.11 26.40 25.15
CA TRP A 342 -10.61 27.77 24.95
C TRP A 342 -10.26 28.45 26.27
N LYS A 343 -10.94 28.07 27.35
CA LYS A 343 -10.62 28.52 28.70
C LYS A 343 -9.37 27.79 29.18
N GLN A 344 -8.59 28.47 30.02
CA GLN A 344 -7.41 27.88 30.62
C GLN A 344 -7.78 26.55 31.30
N ILE A 345 -7.13 25.46 30.91
CA ILE A 345 -7.36 24.13 31.46
C ILE A 345 -6.98 24.19 32.96
N PRO A 346 -7.87 23.76 33.87
CA PRO A 346 -7.60 23.79 35.30
C PRO A 346 -6.35 22.96 35.65
N PRO A 347 -5.46 23.43 36.54
CA PRO A 347 -4.22 22.72 36.87
C PRO A 347 -4.46 21.40 37.63
N ASN A 348 -5.66 21.19 38.19
CA ASN A 348 -6.07 19.92 38.80
C ASN A 348 -6.45 18.83 37.78
N GLU A 349 -6.33 19.11 36.48
CA GLU A 349 -6.54 18.16 35.38
C GLU A 349 -5.21 17.93 34.62
N PRO A 350 -4.21 17.26 35.24
CA PRO A 350 -2.83 17.22 34.76
C PRO A 350 -2.68 16.59 33.36
N TYR A 351 -3.43 15.53 33.06
CA TYR A 351 -3.43 14.90 31.75
C TYR A 351 -3.94 15.86 30.67
N ARG A 352 -5.04 16.58 30.93
CA ARG A 352 -5.59 17.56 29.97
C ARG A 352 -4.63 18.71 29.72
N VAL A 353 -3.87 19.15 30.72
CA VAL A 353 -2.84 20.18 30.54
C VAL A 353 -1.75 19.70 29.57
N VAL A 354 -1.23 18.48 29.77
CA VAL A 354 -0.20 17.90 28.89
C VAL A 354 -0.75 17.62 27.49
N LEU A 355 -1.92 17.01 27.37
CA LEU A 355 -2.54 16.74 26.06
C LEU A 355 -2.94 18.01 25.32
N GLY A 356 -3.32 19.08 26.05
CA GLY A 356 -3.55 20.40 25.47
C GLY A 356 -2.30 20.99 24.82
N TYR A 357 -1.14 20.82 25.46
CA TYR A 357 0.16 21.18 24.87
C TYR A 357 0.46 20.37 23.60
N VAL A 358 0.22 19.05 23.64
CA VAL A 358 0.39 18.17 22.46
C VAL A 358 -0.50 18.61 21.31
N ARG A 359 -1.78 18.90 21.58
CA ARG A 359 -2.73 19.42 20.59
C ARG A 359 -2.25 20.73 19.97
N ASP A 360 -1.75 21.66 20.78
CA ASP A 360 -1.28 22.96 20.28
C ASP A 360 -0.04 22.79 19.38
N LYS A 361 0.90 21.90 19.75
CA LYS A 361 2.03 21.53 18.86
C LYS A 361 1.57 20.83 17.58
N LEU A 362 0.57 19.94 17.64
CA LEU A 362 0.00 19.30 16.44
C LEU A 362 -0.62 20.33 15.49
N TYR A 363 -1.32 21.34 16.03
CA TYR A 363 -1.84 22.45 15.25
C TYR A 363 -0.71 23.18 14.51
N TYR A 364 0.37 23.56 15.21
CA TYR A 364 1.52 24.22 14.58
C TYR A 364 2.23 23.31 13.56
N THR A 365 2.31 22.01 13.80
CA THR A 365 2.85 21.02 12.87
C THR A 365 2.04 21.00 11.57
N ARG A 366 0.71 20.99 11.68
CA ARG A 366 -0.20 21.07 10.53
C ARG A 366 -0.06 22.38 9.78
N GLU A 367 -0.14 23.53 10.46
CA GLU A 367 -0.09 24.84 9.82
C GLU A 367 1.28 25.10 9.19
N ARG A 368 2.38 24.66 9.82
CA ARG A 368 3.72 24.73 9.23
C ARG A 368 3.79 23.92 7.94
N SER A 369 3.29 22.68 7.93
CA SER A 369 3.23 21.84 6.73
C SER A 369 2.39 22.50 5.64
N ARG A 370 1.24 23.11 6.00
CA ARG A 370 0.39 23.85 5.07
C ARG A 370 1.10 25.06 4.45
N HIS A 371 1.76 25.89 5.27
CA HIS A 371 2.52 27.05 4.78
C HIS A 371 3.65 26.63 3.83
N LEU A 372 4.45 25.62 4.22
CA LEU A 372 5.51 25.11 3.37
C LEU A 372 4.97 24.58 2.02
N LEU A 373 3.82 23.91 2.02
CA LEU A 373 3.18 23.42 0.81
C LEU A 373 2.65 24.56 -0.08
N THR A 374 2.12 25.64 0.49
CA THR A 374 1.52 26.73 -0.28
C THR A 374 2.50 27.80 -0.76
N THR A 375 3.52 28.10 0.05
CA THR A 375 4.41 29.25 -0.15
C THR A 375 5.90 28.90 -0.07
N GLY A 376 6.26 27.63 0.19
CA GLY A 376 7.65 27.20 0.37
C GLY A 376 8.32 27.69 1.67
N PHE A 377 7.61 28.47 2.49
CA PHE A 377 8.13 29.12 3.69
C PHE A 377 7.06 29.19 4.78
N SER A 378 7.47 29.11 6.05
CA SER A 378 6.59 29.25 7.22
C SER A 378 7.26 30.07 8.32
N GLU A 379 6.55 31.08 8.84
CA GLU A 379 6.96 31.86 10.01
C GLU A 379 6.84 31.08 11.33
N ILE A 380 6.11 29.96 11.34
CA ILE A 380 5.96 29.11 12.53
C ILE A 380 7.30 28.44 12.82
N PRO A 381 7.98 28.70 13.95
CA PRO A 381 9.29 28.11 14.25
C PRO A 381 9.24 26.57 14.30
N GLU A 382 10.34 25.90 13.95
CA GLU A 382 10.42 24.43 14.02
C GLU A 382 10.16 23.90 15.43
N ASP A 383 10.73 24.55 16.46
CA ASP A 383 10.57 24.14 17.86
C ASP A 383 9.12 24.20 18.37
N SER A 384 8.24 24.92 17.65
CA SER A 384 6.81 25.00 17.96
C SER A 384 6.00 23.84 17.37
N ALA A 385 6.58 23.06 16.46
CA ALA A 385 5.99 21.88 15.83
C ALA A 385 6.70 20.60 16.32
N PHE A 386 6.10 19.44 16.04
CA PHE A 386 6.76 18.15 16.21
C PHE A 386 7.67 17.88 15.01
N THR A 387 8.95 17.64 15.28
CA THR A 387 9.97 17.41 14.25
C THR A 387 10.32 15.93 14.07
N ASN A 388 10.16 15.14 15.13
CA ASN A 388 10.40 13.70 15.18
C ASN A 388 9.33 13.00 16.01
N VAL A 389 9.20 11.68 15.86
CA VAL A 389 8.15 10.89 16.49
C VAL A 389 8.40 10.69 17.98
N GLU A 390 9.65 10.68 18.42
CA GLU A 390 10.04 10.52 19.83
C GLU A 390 9.58 11.73 20.66
N GLU A 391 9.71 12.94 20.12
CA GLU A 391 9.18 14.17 20.72
C GLU A 391 7.66 14.13 20.87
N PHE A 392 6.95 13.49 19.93
CA PHE A 392 5.51 13.32 19.98
C PHE A 392 5.08 12.22 20.96
N LEU A 393 5.84 11.12 21.06
CA LEU A 393 5.57 10.00 21.95
C LEU A 393 5.83 10.34 23.43
N GLU A 394 6.87 11.13 23.74
CA GLU A 394 7.28 11.47 25.12
C GLU A 394 6.11 11.89 26.04
N PRO A 395 5.28 12.89 25.69
CA PRO A 395 4.19 13.30 26.57
C PRO A 395 3.08 12.24 26.70
N LEU A 396 2.90 11.39 25.69
CA LEU A 396 1.91 10.31 25.68
C LEU A 396 2.36 9.15 26.57
N GLU A 397 3.63 8.78 26.48
CA GLU A 397 4.28 7.78 27.34
C GLU A 397 4.30 8.24 28.80
N LEU A 398 4.52 9.54 29.04
CA LEU A 398 4.39 10.16 30.37
C LEU A 398 2.98 10.00 30.95
N CYS A 399 1.95 10.25 30.15
CA CYS A 399 0.57 9.99 30.56
C CYS A 399 0.32 8.50 30.85
N TYR A 400 0.84 7.61 30.00
CA TYR A 400 0.66 6.15 30.13
C TYR A 400 1.30 5.60 31.42
N ARG A 401 2.55 5.96 31.69
CA ARG A 401 3.26 5.54 32.92
C ARG A 401 2.65 6.15 34.18
N SER A 402 2.14 7.39 34.12
CA SER A 402 1.44 8.01 35.24
C SER A 402 0.15 7.27 35.58
N LEU A 403 -0.70 6.97 34.58
CA LEU A 403 -1.92 6.18 34.80
C LEU A 403 -1.60 4.81 35.39
N CYS A 404 -0.58 4.12 34.88
CA CYS A 404 -0.14 2.84 35.42
C CYS A 404 0.31 2.95 36.89
N ALA A 405 1.10 3.98 37.23
CA ALA A 405 1.60 4.21 38.58
C ALA A 405 0.46 4.54 39.58
N CYS A 406 -0.63 5.16 39.12
CA CYS A 406 -1.80 5.46 39.94
C CYS A 406 -2.81 4.30 40.05
N GLY A 407 -2.54 3.14 39.44
CA GLY A 407 -3.44 1.98 39.44
C GLY A 407 -4.49 1.99 38.32
N ASP A 408 -4.44 2.95 37.40
CA ASP A 408 -5.38 3.16 36.31
C ASP A 408 -4.91 2.53 34.99
N LYS A 409 -4.16 1.41 35.05
CA LYS A 409 -3.66 0.71 33.85
C LYS A 409 -4.78 0.32 32.88
N THR A 410 -5.96 -0.04 33.37
CA THR A 410 -7.14 -0.35 32.53
C THR A 410 -7.54 0.83 31.65
N VAL A 411 -7.41 2.07 32.16
CA VAL A 411 -7.67 3.29 31.40
C VAL A 411 -6.54 3.55 30.41
N ALA A 412 -5.29 3.39 30.84
CA ALA A 412 -4.11 3.52 29.97
C ALA A 412 -4.16 2.55 28.76
N ASP A 413 -4.62 1.32 28.97
CA ASP A 413 -4.78 0.28 27.96
C ASP A 413 -6.01 0.49 27.04
N GLY A 414 -6.77 1.58 27.23
CA GLY A 414 -7.89 2.02 26.38
C GLY A 414 -7.42 2.85 25.19
N SER A 415 -8.00 4.04 25.02
CA SER A 415 -7.76 4.96 23.90
C SER A 415 -6.31 5.47 23.84
N LEU A 416 -5.63 5.63 24.99
CA LEU A 416 -4.23 6.07 25.03
C LEU A 416 -3.29 5.03 24.41
N LEU A 417 -3.49 3.74 24.71
CA LEU A 417 -2.71 2.66 24.08
C LEU A 417 -2.97 2.58 22.57
N ASP A 418 -4.22 2.77 22.13
CA ASP A 418 -4.54 2.81 20.71
C ASP A 418 -3.80 3.97 20.01
N PHE A 419 -3.73 5.13 20.66
CA PHE A 419 -3.03 6.31 20.15
C PHE A 419 -1.51 6.14 20.12
N LEU A 420 -0.91 5.52 21.13
CA LEU A 420 0.52 5.16 21.13
C LEU A 420 0.86 4.19 20.00
N ARG A 421 -0.01 3.21 19.74
CA ARG A 421 0.13 2.27 18.61
C ARG A 421 -0.01 2.97 17.26
N GLN A 422 -0.94 3.92 17.14
CA GLN A 422 -1.08 4.74 15.93
C GLN A 422 0.15 5.63 15.71
N ALA A 423 0.67 6.30 16.74
CA ALA A 423 1.92 7.07 16.67
C ALA A 423 3.11 6.21 16.22
N SER A 424 3.24 5.00 16.77
CA SER A 424 4.31 4.05 16.41
C SER A 424 4.14 3.45 15.00
N THR A 425 2.91 3.28 14.53
CA THR A 425 2.61 2.69 13.21
C THR A 425 2.75 3.71 12.08
N PHE A 426 2.20 4.91 12.28
CA PHE A 426 2.03 5.91 11.22
C PHE A 426 3.08 7.04 11.29
N GLY A 427 3.72 7.23 12.44
CA GLY A 427 4.67 8.31 12.68
C GLY A 427 4.09 9.68 12.34
N LEU A 428 4.96 10.63 12.00
CA LEU A 428 4.51 11.98 11.61
C LEU A 428 4.13 12.11 10.13
N SER A 429 4.16 11.03 9.35
CA SER A 429 3.97 11.08 7.89
C SER A 429 2.87 10.15 7.34
N LEU A 430 2.15 9.39 8.18
CA LEU A 430 1.21 8.30 7.82
C LEU A 430 1.87 7.12 7.09
N VAL A 431 2.58 7.41 6.01
CA VAL A 431 3.28 6.47 5.15
C VAL A 431 4.70 6.97 4.90
N LYS A 432 5.63 6.03 4.70
CA LYS A 432 6.96 6.35 4.18
C LYS A 432 6.94 6.34 2.66
N LEU A 433 7.52 7.36 2.03
CA LEU A 433 7.57 7.47 0.57
C LEU A 433 8.81 6.74 0.02
N ASP A 434 8.60 5.74 -0.84
CA ASP A 434 9.69 5.16 -1.63
C ASP A 434 9.97 6.05 -2.84
N ILE A 435 11.25 6.20 -3.16
CA ILE A 435 11.73 6.86 -4.37
C ILE A 435 12.13 5.78 -5.35
N ARG A 436 11.63 5.82 -6.59
CA ARG A 436 12.02 4.83 -7.61
C ARG A 436 12.42 5.48 -8.92
N GLN A 437 13.59 5.14 -9.43
CA GLN A 437 14.13 5.61 -10.71
C GLN A 437 14.86 4.47 -11.43
N GLU A 438 14.93 4.51 -12.77
CA GLU A 438 15.65 3.48 -13.55
C GLU A 438 17.17 3.71 -13.55
N SER A 439 17.94 2.61 -13.54
CA SER A 439 19.41 2.58 -13.46
C SER A 439 20.12 3.46 -14.50
N GLU A 440 19.63 3.45 -15.75
CA GLU A 440 20.23 4.21 -16.84
C GLU A 440 20.22 5.73 -16.59
N ARG A 441 19.23 6.24 -15.85
CA ARG A 441 19.17 7.66 -15.49
C ARG A 441 20.25 8.05 -14.49
N HIS A 442 20.72 7.13 -13.65
CA HIS A 442 21.88 7.34 -12.79
C HIS A 442 23.17 7.30 -13.60
N ASN A 443 23.25 6.36 -14.56
CA ASN A 443 24.38 6.24 -15.49
C ASN A 443 24.56 7.53 -16.31
N ASP A 444 23.47 8.17 -16.75
CA ASP A 444 23.51 9.47 -17.44
C ASP A 444 24.12 10.58 -16.60
N VAL A 445 23.78 10.65 -15.31
CA VAL A 445 24.36 11.65 -14.39
C VAL A 445 25.85 11.41 -14.23
N LEU A 446 26.26 10.16 -13.99
CA LEU A 446 27.68 9.82 -13.81
C LEU A 446 28.49 10.00 -15.10
N ASP A 447 27.88 9.75 -16.26
CA ASP A 447 28.51 10.00 -17.56
C ASP A 447 28.71 11.50 -17.80
N ALA A 448 27.71 12.33 -17.52
CA ALA A 448 27.85 13.79 -17.58
C ALA A 448 28.97 14.29 -16.65
N VAL A 449 29.08 13.72 -15.45
CA VAL A 449 30.15 14.07 -14.49
C VAL A 449 31.53 13.66 -15.01
N THR A 450 31.69 12.41 -15.42
CA THR A 450 32.99 11.87 -15.87
C THR A 450 33.49 12.53 -17.14
N THR A 451 32.59 12.83 -18.08
CA THR A 451 32.92 13.56 -19.32
C THR A 451 33.29 15.01 -19.04
N HIS A 452 32.55 15.69 -18.16
CA HIS A 452 32.84 17.07 -17.77
C HIS A 452 34.20 17.22 -17.06
N LEU A 453 34.55 16.25 -16.19
CA LEU A 453 35.85 16.22 -15.52
C LEU A 453 37.01 15.76 -16.42
N GLY A 454 36.73 15.35 -17.66
CA GLY A 454 37.74 14.89 -18.61
C GLY A 454 38.38 13.54 -18.25
N ILE A 455 37.70 12.70 -17.44
CA ILE A 455 38.22 11.40 -16.97
C ILE A 455 37.68 10.21 -17.79
N GLY A 456 36.81 10.46 -18.76
CA GLY A 456 36.26 9.48 -19.71
C GLY A 456 34.73 9.47 -19.72
N SER A 457 34.13 8.46 -20.37
CA SER A 457 32.68 8.23 -20.35
C SER A 457 32.37 7.02 -19.46
N TYR A 458 31.68 7.25 -18.34
CA TYR A 458 31.20 6.20 -17.45
C TYR A 458 30.33 5.17 -18.19
N ARG A 459 29.51 5.64 -19.15
CA ARG A 459 28.62 4.79 -19.96
C ARG A 459 29.41 3.76 -20.79
N GLU A 460 30.58 4.12 -21.31
CA GLU A 460 31.42 3.23 -22.13
C GLU A 460 32.27 2.26 -21.29
N TRP A 461 32.36 2.45 -19.97
CA TRP A 461 33.20 1.61 -19.13
C TRP A 461 32.59 0.22 -18.88
N PRO A 462 33.41 -0.84 -18.87
CA PRO A 462 32.96 -2.15 -18.42
C PRO A 462 32.61 -2.13 -16.92
N GLU A 463 31.81 -3.10 -16.49
CA GLU A 463 31.29 -3.19 -15.12
C GLU A 463 32.40 -3.13 -14.05
N GLU A 464 33.51 -3.82 -14.27
CA GLU A 464 34.64 -3.84 -13.33
C GLU A 464 35.27 -2.46 -13.16
N LYS A 465 35.38 -1.70 -14.26
CA LYS A 465 35.92 -0.33 -14.24
C LYS A 465 34.95 0.65 -13.59
N ARG A 466 33.64 0.46 -13.79
CA ARG A 466 32.60 1.24 -13.08
C ARG A 466 32.70 1.01 -11.58
N GLN A 467 32.76 -0.26 -11.14
CA GLN A 467 32.95 -0.58 -9.72
C GLN A 467 34.24 0.01 -9.16
N GLU A 468 35.38 -0.14 -9.85
CA GLU A 468 36.66 0.40 -9.41
C GLU A 468 36.59 1.92 -9.18
N TRP A 469 36.04 2.65 -10.15
CA TRP A 469 35.89 4.10 -10.05
C TRP A 469 34.93 4.50 -8.94
N LEU A 470 33.74 3.90 -8.87
CA LEU A 470 32.76 4.18 -7.83
C LEU A 470 33.33 3.94 -6.43
N LEU A 471 34.05 2.83 -6.22
CA LEU A 471 34.67 2.54 -4.92
C LEU A 471 35.82 3.49 -4.58
N SER A 472 36.58 3.94 -5.59
CA SER A 472 37.58 5.00 -5.42
C SER A 472 36.93 6.30 -4.92
N GLU A 473 35.86 6.75 -5.58
CA GLU A 473 35.14 7.96 -5.18
C GLU A 473 34.43 7.80 -3.82
N LEU A 474 33.78 6.65 -3.56
CA LEU A 474 33.06 6.36 -2.31
C LEU A 474 33.98 6.31 -1.08
N ARG A 475 35.22 5.82 -1.24
CA ARG A 475 36.26 5.86 -0.19
C ARG A 475 36.95 7.23 -0.12
N GLY A 476 36.99 7.95 -1.24
CA GLY A 476 37.48 9.31 -1.33
C GLY A 476 36.66 10.30 -0.50
N LYS A 477 37.29 11.39 -0.08
CA LYS A 477 36.65 12.51 0.64
C LYS A 477 36.52 13.78 -0.22
N ARG A 478 36.99 13.73 -1.46
CA ARG A 478 36.93 14.85 -2.39
C ARG A 478 35.50 14.93 -2.95
N PRO A 479 34.83 16.10 -2.93
CA PRO A 479 33.57 16.28 -3.63
C PRO A 479 33.72 16.11 -5.14
N LEU A 480 32.73 15.46 -5.75
CA LEU A 480 32.69 15.12 -7.17
C LEU A 480 31.83 16.09 -7.98
N LEU A 481 30.68 16.51 -7.45
CA LEU A 481 29.75 17.39 -8.16
C LEU A 481 30.17 18.87 -8.03
N GLY A 482 30.59 19.45 -9.16
CA GLY A 482 30.82 20.90 -9.30
C GLY A 482 29.54 21.68 -9.60
N PRO A 483 29.44 22.97 -9.19
CA PRO A 483 28.27 23.80 -9.47
C PRO A 483 28.09 24.13 -10.97
N ASP A 484 29.14 23.94 -11.77
CA ASP A 484 29.22 24.23 -13.20
C ASP A 484 28.94 23.00 -14.10
N LEU A 485 28.58 21.85 -13.52
CA LEU A 485 28.21 20.65 -14.27
C LEU A 485 27.06 20.95 -15.24
N PRO A 486 27.24 20.78 -16.57
CA PRO A 486 26.16 20.90 -17.53
C PRO A 486 25.09 19.83 -17.28
N GLN A 487 23.84 20.25 -17.13
CA GLN A 487 22.71 19.36 -16.82
C GLN A 487 21.70 19.39 -17.97
N THR A 488 21.38 18.24 -18.54
CA THR A 488 20.16 18.06 -19.32
C THR A 488 18.95 18.11 -18.38
N GLU A 489 17.73 18.24 -18.92
CA GLU A 489 16.51 18.20 -18.10
C GLU A 489 16.43 16.91 -17.26
N GLU A 490 16.83 15.78 -17.85
CA GLU A 490 16.83 14.48 -17.18
C GLU A 490 17.91 14.38 -16.08
N VAL A 491 19.11 14.91 -16.29
CA VAL A 491 20.15 14.95 -15.25
C VAL A 491 19.72 15.89 -14.11
N ALA A 492 19.12 17.05 -14.45
CA ALA A 492 18.61 18.01 -13.48
C ALA A 492 17.49 17.42 -12.62
N ASP A 493 16.60 16.61 -13.18
CA ASP A 493 15.53 15.90 -12.45
C ASP A 493 16.11 14.91 -11.43
N VAL A 494 17.12 14.09 -11.81
CA VAL A 494 17.75 13.14 -10.89
C VAL A 494 18.46 13.86 -9.75
N LEU A 495 19.29 14.87 -10.05
CA LEU A 495 19.99 15.65 -9.02
C LEU A 495 19.00 16.44 -8.15
N GLY A 496 17.97 17.03 -8.75
CA GLY A 496 16.90 17.74 -8.05
C GLY A 496 16.15 16.84 -7.07
N THR A 497 15.94 15.56 -7.44
CA THR A 497 15.36 14.56 -6.54
C THR A 497 16.19 14.38 -5.29
N PHE A 498 17.49 14.12 -5.43
CA PHE A 498 18.37 13.93 -4.28
C PHE A 498 18.49 15.19 -3.41
N ARG A 499 18.42 16.40 -3.99
CA ARG A 499 18.35 17.65 -3.20
C ARG A 499 17.09 17.69 -2.33
N VAL A 500 15.93 17.30 -2.85
CA VAL A 500 14.71 17.19 -2.06
C VAL A 500 14.85 16.17 -0.94
N LEU A 501 15.52 15.04 -1.17
CA LEU A 501 15.80 14.04 -0.12
C LEU A 501 16.74 14.59 0.97
N ALA A 502 17.70 15.44 0.60
CA ALA A 502 18.62 16.06 1.56
C ALA A 502 17.96 17.15 2.43
N GLU A 503 16.90 17.77 1.94
CA GLU A 503 16.20 18.87 2.62
C GLU A 503 15.06 18.40 3.53
N LEU A 504 14.40 17.29 3.20
CA LEU A 504 13.24 16.81 3.94
C LEU A 504 13.63 15.89 5.12
N PRO A 505 12.77 15.80 6.16
CA PRO A 505 13.00 14.89 7.27
C PRO A 505 13.16 13.43 6.83
N PRO A 506 14.13 12.68 7.39
CA PRO A 506 14.44 11.32 6.95
C PRO A 506 13.31 10.31 7.21
N ASP A 507 12.47 10.57 8.21
CA ASP A 507 11.31 9.74 8.55
C ASP A 507 10.19 9.78 7.49
N SER A 508 10.22 10.75 6.57
CA SER A 508 9.30 10.84 5.43
C SER A 508 9.58 9.81 4.33
N PHE A 509 10.76 9.20 4.31
CA PHE A 509 11.19 8.32 3.22
C PHE A 509 11.33 6.85 3.64
N GLY A 510 11.16 5.99 2.64
CA GLY A 510 11.40 4.55 2.70
C GLY A 510 12.69 4.17 1.97
N ALA A 511 12.55 3.42 0.88
CA ALA A 511 13.66 2.94 0.06
C ALA A 511 13.93 3.86 -1.14
N TYR A 512 15.18 3.84 -1.63
CA TYR A 512 15.51 4.25 -2.99
C TYR A 512 15.61 3.00 -3.87
N ILE A 513 14.63 2.79 -4.74
CA ILE A 513 14.50 1.62 -5.60
C ILE A 513 15.08 1.91 -6.97
N ILE A 514 15.89 0.99 -7.48
CA ILE A 514 16.50 1.07 -8.81
C ILE A 514 15.78 0.11 -9.74
N SER A 515 14.89 0.62 -10.60
CA SER A 515 14.29 -0.18 -11.68
C SER A 515 15.35 -0.60 -12.69
N MET A 516 15.14 -1.74 -13.36
CA MET A 516 16.09 -2.31 -14.33
C MET A 516 17.51 -2.45 -13.76
N ALA A 517 17.64 -2.84 -12.48
CA ALA A 517 18.94 -3.11 -11.88
C ALA A 517 19.53 -4.40 -12.48
N THR A 518 20.80 -4.34 -12.87
CA THR A 518 21.49 -5.45 -13.53
C THR A 518 22.81 -5.82 -12.86
N ALA A 519 23.47 -4.85 -12.22
CA ALA A 519 24.83 -5.03 -11.73
C ALA A 519 25.10 -4.30 -10.39
N PRO A 520 26.17 -4.65 -9.66
CA PRO A 520 26.60 -3.95 -8.45
C PRO A 520 26.83 -2.44 -8.65
N SER A 521 27.33 -2.03 -9.83
CA SER A 521 27.56 -0.61 -10.11
C SER A 521 26.29 0.23 -10.08
N ASP A 522 25.13 -0.33 -10.42
CA ASP A 522 23.84 0.38 -10.35
C ASP A 522 23.52 0.82 -8.91
N VAL A 523 23.77 -0.06 -7.95
CA VAL A 523 23.56 0.21 -6.51
C VAL A 523 24.58 1.22 -6.00
N LEU A 524 25.87 1.00 -6.30
CA LEU A 524 26.95 1.88 -5.86
C LEU A 524 26.86 3.30 -6.47
N ALA A 525 26.32 3.42 -7.69
CA ALA A 525 26.05 4.70 -8.34
C ALA A 525 25.06 5.55 -7.54
N VAL A 526 23.96 4.96 -7.07
CA VAL A 526 22.98 5.67 -6.23
C VAL A 526 23.58 6.03 -4.88
N GLU A 527 24.33 5.13 -4.23
CA GLU A 527 25.03 5.45 -2.97
C GLU A 527 25.95 6.66 -3.13
N LEU A 528 26.70 6.74 -4.24
CA LEU A 528 27.55 7.89 -4.54
C LEU A 528 26.72 9.16 -4.74
N LEU A 529 25.65 9.11 -5.56
CA LEU A 529 24.81 10.27 -5.83
C LEU A 529 24.08 10.79 -4.58
N GLN A 530 23.66 9.90 -3.66
CA GLN A 530 23.09 10.32 -2.37
C GLN A 530 24.12 11.11 -1.55
N ARG A 531 25.37 10.63 -1.48
CA ARG A 531 26.45 11.31 -0.75
C ARG A 531 26.79 12.66 -1.37
N GLU A 532 26.98 12.70 -2.69
CA GLU A 532 27.37 13.92 -3.42
C GLU A 532 26.27 14.98 -3.44
N CYS A 533 25.00 14.58 -3.35
CA CYS A 533 23.87 15.49 -3.18
C CYS A 533 23.58 15.83 -1.70
N HIS A 534 24.48 15.47 -0.78
CA HIS A 534 24.42 15.79 0.65
C HIS A 534 23.21 15.22 1.41
N VAL A 535 22.69 14.07 0.99
CA VAL A 535 21.68 13.35 1.76
C VAL A 535 22.33 12.81 3.04
N ARG A 536 22.14 13.51 4.16
CA ARG A 536 22.80 13.21 5.45
C ARG A 536 22.44 11.84 6.01
N HIS A 537 21.19 11.43 5.80
CA HIS A 537 20.66 10.13 6.16
C HIS A 537 20.27 9.40 4.86
N PRO A 538 21.25 8.80 4.16
CA PRO A 538 21.00 8.19 2.87
C PRO A 538 19.97 7.05 2.99
N LEU A 539 19.01 7.04 2.09
CA LEU A 539 17.99 5.99 1.99
C LEU A 539 18.68 4.66 1.69
N ARG A 540 18.07 3.56 2.16
CA ARG A 540 18.50 2.22 1.77
C ARG A 540 18.27 2.04 0.27
N VAL A 541 19.28 1.54 -0.44
CA VAL A 541 19.24 1.32 -1.89
C VAL A 541 18.77 -0.11 -2.18
N VAL A 542 17.74 -0.23 -3.02
CA VAL A 542 17.03 -1.48 -3.29
C VAL A 542 17.08 -1.78 -4.80
N PRO A 543 17.88 -2.77 -5.24
CA PRO A 543 17.84 -3.19 -6.64
C PRO A 543 16.51 -3.92 -6.93
N LEU A 544 15.86 -3.55 -8.04
CA LEU A 544 14.72 -4.24 -8.61
C LEU A 544 15.18 -5.03 -9.85
N PHE A 545 15.24 -6.35 -9.72
CA PHE A 545 15.58 -7.27 -10.81
C PHE A 545 14.32 -7.65 -11.59
N GLU A 546 14.25 -7.28 -12.87
CA GLU A 546 13.01 -7.34 -13.67
C GLU A 546 13.05 -8.37 -14.80
N LYS A 547 14.17 -8.54 -15.51
CA LYS A 547 14.26 -9.55 -16.58
C LYS A 547 14.73 -10.90 -16.05
N LEU A 548 14.51 -11.95 -16.84
CA LEU A 548 14.93 -13.29 -16.48
C LEU A 548 16.44 -13.39 -16.23
N ALA A 549 17.25 -12.80 -17.12
CA ALA A 549 18.71 -12.75 -16.99
C ALA A 549 19.17 -11.97 -15.75
N ASP A 550 18.46 -10.89 -15.39
CA ASP A 550 18.77 -10.09 -14.22
C ASP A 550 18.50 -10.88 -12.93
N LEU A 551 17.40 -11.66 -12.89
CA LEU A 551 17.09 -12.57 -11.79
C LEU A 551 18.10 -13.72 -11.65
N GLU A 552 18.62 -14.25 -12.76
CA GLU A 552 19.70 -15.25 -12.77
C GLU A 552 21.01 -14.68 -12.23
N ALA A 553 21.33 -13.41 -12.55
CA ALA A 553 22.54 -12.74 -12.09
C ALA A 553 22.44 -12.15 -10.68
N ALA A 554 21.22 -11.95 -10.16
CA ALA A 554 20.98 -11.26 -8.89
C ALA A 554 21.78 -11.83 -7.70
N PRO A 555 21.88 -13.15 -7.46
CA PRO A 555 22.68 -13.69 -6.36
C PRO A 555 24.17 -13.35 -6.46
N ALA A 556 24.72 -13.35 -7.69
CA ALA A 556 26.12 -12.98 -7.92
C ALA A 556 26.36 -11.49 -7.71
N ALA A 557 25.45 -10.62 -8.18
CA ALA A 557 25.52 -9.18 -7.97
C ALA A 557 25.47 -8.82 -6.47
N VAL A 558 24.53 -9.40 -5.73
CA VAL A 558 24.39 -9.17 -4.27
C VAL A 558 25.59 -9.74 -3.50
N ALA A 559 26.10 -10.92 -3.86
CA ALA A 559 27.31 -11.46 -3.26
C ALA A 559 28.52 -10.57 -3.49
N ARG A 560 28.63 -9.95 -4.68
CA ARG A 560 29.70 -8.99 -4.98
C ARG A 560 29.56 -7.73 -4.12
N LEU A 561 28.36 -7.17 -3.98
CA LEU A 561 28.10 -6.04 -3.10
C LEU A 561 28.50 -6.35 -1.65
N PHE A 562 28.12 -7.50 -1.11
CA PHE A 562 28.48 -7.90 0.26
C PHE A 562 29.98 -8.22 0.45
N SER A 563 30.72 -8.45 -0.65
CA SER A 563 32.18 -8.59 -0.57
C SER A 563 32.93 -7.24 -0.50
N VAL A 564 32.22 -6.11 -0.65
CA VAL A 564 32.79 -4.76 -0.54
C VAL A 564 32.65 -4.27 0.90
N ASP A 565 33.78 -4.01 1.54
CA ASP A 565 33.89 -3.46 2.90
C ASP A 565 33.05 -2.18 3.11
N TRP A 566 33.22 -1.20 2.23
CA TRP A 566 32.49 0.07 2.30
C TRP A 566 30.97 -0.14 2.27
N TYR A 567 30.50 -1.08 1.45
CA TYR A 567 29.06 -1.33 1.31
C TYR A 567 28.51 -2.07 2.54
N MET A 568 29.26 -3.05 3.06
CA MET A 568 28.89 -3.76 4.29
C MET A 568 28.78 -2.82 5.49
N ASP A 569 29.73 -1.89 5.65
CA ASP A 569 29.66 -0.85 6.69
C ASP A 569 28.45 0.07 6.50
N ARG A 570 28.13 0.41 5.24
CA ARG A 570 27.03 1.30 4.88
C ARG A 570 25.64 0.72 5.16
N ILE A 571 25.44 -0.58 4.92
CA ILE A 571 24.13 -1.24 5.03
C ILE A 571 23.82 -1.75 6.45
N ASP A 572 24.81 -1.76 7.34
CA ASP A 572 24.66 -2.15 8.76
C ASP A 572 23.91 -3.49 8.92
N GLY A 573 24.33 -4.48 8.14
CA GLY A 573 23.79 -5.84 8.19
C GLY A 573 22.35 -6.00 7.67
N LYS A 574 21.78 -5.03 6.94
CA LYS A 574 20.42 -5.12 6.37
C LYS A 574 20.41 -4.80 4.87
N GLN A 575 19.85 -5.70 4.07
CA GLN A 575 19.63 -5.47 2.64
C GLN A 575 18.18 -5.72 2.29
N GLU A 576 17.61 -4.87 1.44
CA GLU A 576 16.32 -5.14 0.80
C GLU A 576 16.52 -5.33 -0.70
N VAL A 577 15.87 -6.34 -1.28
CA VAL A 577 15.87 -6.61 -2.73
C VAL A 577 14.43 -6.66 -3.21
N MET A 578 14.14 -5.97 -4.31
CA MET A 578 12.81 -5.98 -4.91
C MET A 578 12.74 -6.96 -6.08
N ILE A 579 11.62 -7.66 -6.19
CA ILE A 579 11.35 -8.61 -7.28
C ILE A 579 10.05 -8.26 -8.03
N GLY A 580 10.12 -8.22 -9.36
CA GLY A 580 9.03 -7.79 -10.23
C GLY A 580 8.32 -8.93 -10.96
N TYR A 581 7.15 -9.38 -10.49
CA TYR A 581 6.45 -10.52 -11.11
C TYR A 581 5.89 -10.21 -12.51
N SER A 582 5.23 -9.05 -12.67
CA SER A 582 4.63 -8.66 -13.95
C SER A 582 5.70 -8.34 -14.99
N ASP A 583 6.79 -7.68 -14.58
CA ASP A 583 7.89 -7.30 -15.47
C ASP A 583 8.66 -8.53 -15.97
N SER A 584 9.00 -9.49 -15.08
CA SER A 584 9.60 -10.76 -15.51
C SER A 584 8.66 -11.62 -16.34
N GLY A 585 7.36 -11.60 -16.01
CA GLY A 585 6.34 -12.29 -16.79
C GLY A 585 6.18 -11.75 -18.21
N LYS A 586 6.38 -10.44 -18.41
CA LYS A 586 6.40 -9.79 -19.73
C LYS A 586 7.65 -10.13 -20.53
N ASP A 587 8.78 -10.43 -19.88
CA ASP A 587 10.03 -10.78 -20.57
C ASP A 587 10.05 -12.24 -21.05
N ALA A 588 9.60 -13.19 -20.22
CA ALA A 588 9.82 -14.62 -20.44
C ALA A 588 8.57 -15.51 -20.27
N GLY A 589 7.39 -14.91 -20.08
CA GLY A 589 6.17 -15.65 -19.75
C GLY A 589 6.07 -15.97 -18.25
N ARG A 590 4.82 -16.12 -17.76
CA ARG A 590 4.54 -16.16 -16.32
C ARG A 590 5.13 -17.38 -15.60
N LEU A 591 5.13 -18.56 -16.24
CA LEU A 591 5.62 -19.79 -15.62
C LEU A 591 7.13 -19.70 -15.32
N SER A 592 7.91 -19.35 -16.35
CA SER A 592 9.37 -19.20 -16.28
C SER A 592 9.77 -18.11 -15.28
N ALA A 593 9.07 -16.97 -15.31
CA ALA A 593 9.28 -15.89 -14.35
C ALA A 593 9.04 -16.36 -12.90
N ALA A 594 7.92 -17.03 -12.63
CA ALA A 594 7.61 -17.51 -11.28
C ALA A 594 8.64 -18.53 -10.77
N TRP A 595 9.11 -19.44 -11.63
CA TRP A 595 10.12 -20.42 -11.26
C TRP A 595 11.50 -19.78 -11.01
N GLN A 596 11.92 -18.86 -11.88
CA GLN A 596 13.18 -18.15 -11.70
C GLN A 596 13.16 -17.24 -10.47
N LEU A 597 12.02 -16.60 -10.16
CA LEU A 597 11.83 -15.85 -8.92
C LEU A 597 11.95 -16.73 -7.68
N TYR A 598 11.45 -17.97 -7.73
CA TYR A 598 11.61 -18.91 -6.61
C TYR A 598 13.10 -19.25 -6.38
N LYS A 599 13.83 -19.63 -7.45
CA LYS A 599 15.26 -19.97 -7.37
C LYS A 599 16.12 -18.78 -6.93
N ALA A 600 15.90 -17.59 -7.50
CA ALA A 600 16.64 -16.39 -7.16
C ALA A 600 16.50 -16.03 -5.67
N GLN A 601 15.29 -16.15 -5.11
CA GLN A 601 15.06 -15.93 -3.69
C GLN A 601 15.80 -16.94 -2.80
N GLU A 602 15.79 -18.23 -3.15
CA GLU A 602 16.55 -19.26 -2.41
C GLU A 602 18.05 -18.94 -2.38
N GLU A 603 18.62 -18.58 -3.54
CA GLU A 603 20.05 -18.27 -3.66
C GLU A 603 20.43 -16.97 -2.94
N LEU A 604 19.59 -15.94 -3.02
CA LEU A 604 19.79 -14.68 -2.30
C LEU A 604 19.78 -14.88 -0.78
N VAL A 605 18.89 -15.73 -0.26
CA VAL A 605 18.88 -16.09 1.17
C VAL A 605 20.18 -16.79 1.57
N GLN A 606 20.68 -17.72 0.74
CA GLN A 606 21.96 -18.38 1.01
C GLN A 606 23.14 -17.39 0.98
N VAL A 607 23.14 -16.43 0.04
CA VAL A 607 24.13 -15.35 0.01
C VAL A 607 24.05 -14.51 1.29
N ALA A 608 22.88 -14.03 1.66
CA ALA A 608 22.68 -13.19 2.85
C ALA A 608 23.12 -13.89 4.13
N LYS A 609 22.77 -15.17 4.30
CA LYS A 609 23.21 -15.99 5.44
C LYS A 609 24.74 -16.13 5.53
N ARG A 610 25.42 -16.32 4.39
CA ARG A 610 26.89 -16.44 4.36
C ARG A 610 27.59 -15.15 4.82
N TYR A 611 27.01 -14.00 4.55
CA TYR A 611 27.57 -12.69 4.93
C TYR A 611 26.96 -12.11 6.23
N GLY A 612 26.05 -12.82 6.89
CA GLY A 612 25.40 -12.34 8.12
C GLY A 612 24.47 -11.13 7.92
N VAL A 613 23.88 -11.00 6.73
CA VAL A 613 22.97 -9.89 6.38
C VAL A 613 21.52 -10.32 6.55
N LYS A 614 20.70 -9.50 7.21
CA LYS A 614 19.23 -9.65 7.23
C LYS A 614 18.68 -9.17 5.89
N LEU A 615 18.20 -10.11 5.08
CA LEU A 615 17.58 -9.85 3.80
C LEU A 615 16.07 -9.66 3.96
N THR A 616 15.54 -8.60 3.35
CA THR A 616 14.10 -8.38 3.19
C THR A 616 13.75 -8.46 1.71
N MET A 617 12.79 -9.33 1.35
CA MET A 617 12.24 -9.36 0.00
C MET A 617 11.10 -8.34 -0.10
N PHE A 618 11.20 -7.44 -1.09
CA PHE A 618 10.11 -6.56 -1.47
C PHE A 618 9.39 -7.13 -2.69
N HIS A 619 8.18 -7.64 -2.46
CA HIS A 619 7.35 -8.22 -3.50
C HIS A 619 6.59 -7.14 -4.29
N GLY A 620 6.96 -6.98 -5.56
CA GLY A 620 6.29 -6.09 -6.50
C GLY A 620 4.91 -6.58 -6.96
N ARG A 621 4.30 -5.79 -7.85
CA ARG A 621 2.94 -6.06 -8.36
C ARG A 621 2.82 -7.35 -9.18
N GLY A 622 1.60 -7.88 -9.26
CA GLY A 622 1.27 -9.05 -10.07
C GLY A 622 1.70 -10.38 -9.46
N GLY A 623 2.38 -10.39 -8.32
CA GLY A 623 2.63 -11.60 -7.53
C GLY A 623 1.35 -12.20 -6.96
N THR A 624 1.36 -13.48 -6.63
CA THR A 624 0.24 -14.12 -5.90
C THR A 624 0.01 -13.46 -4.54
N VAL A 625 1.06 -12.92 -3.92
CA VAL A 625 1.04 -12.16 -2.66
C VAL A 625 0.34 -10.80 -2.75
N GLY A 626 0.22 -10.22 -3.95
CA GLY A 626 -0.37 -8.89 -4.17
C GLY A 626 -1.86 -8.91 -4.52
N ARG A 627 -2.49 -10.10 -4.60
CA ARG A 627 -3.88 -10.27 -5.08
C ARG A 627 -4.95 -9.92 -4.05
N GLY A 628 -4.58 -9.62 -2.81
CA GLY A 628 -5.54 -9.33 -1.73
C GLY A 628 -6.42 -10.53 -1.37
N GLY A 629 -7.35 -10.32 -0.43
CA GLY A 629 -8.28 -11.36 0.02
C GLY A 629 -7.60 -12.61 0.62
N GLY A 630 -8.34 -13.72 0.68
CA GLY A 630 -7.87 -14.99 1.25
C GLY A 630 -6.63 -15.61 0.58
N PRO A 631 -6.52 -15.66 -0.77
CA PRO A 631 -5.41 -16.33 -1.45
C PRO A 631 -4.01 -15.81 -1.08
N THR A 632 -3.94 -14.56 -0.60
CA THR A 632 -2.69 -13.94 -0.13
C THR A 632 -2.08 -14.69 1.05
N HIS A 633 -2.89 -15.30 1.92
CA HIS A 633 -2.39 -16.04 3.09
C HIS A 633 -1.54 -17.25 2.65
N LEU A 634 -2.09 -18.14 1.82
CA LEU A 634 -1.31 -19.25 1.25
C LEU A 634 -0.15 -18.78 0.35
N ALA A 635 -0.30 -17.66 -0.36
CA ALA A 635 0.78 -17.11 -1.19
C ALA A 635 2.00 -16.70 -0.36
N ILE A 636 1.81 -16.23 0.88
CA ILE A 636 2.90 -15.93 1.82
C ILE A 636 3.50 -17.23 2.37
N LEU A 637 2.65 -18.19 2.79
CA LEU A 637 3.11 -19.49 3.30
C LEU A 637 3.89 -20.32 2.26
N SER A 638 3.67 -20.08 0.96
CA SER A 638 4.36 -20.77 -0.13
C SER A 638 5.66 -20.11 -0.59
N GLN A 639 6.07 -18.99 0.02
CA GLN A 639 7.39 -18.41 -0.27
C GLN A 639 8.50 -19.42 0.08
N PRO A 640 9.67 -19.38 -0.60
CA PRO A 640 10.76 -20.29 -0.25
C PRO A 640 11.11 -20.19 1.24
N PRO A 641 11.60 -21.28 1.87
CA PRO A 641 12.01 -21.24 3.27
C PRO A 641 12.98 -20.07 3.53
N ASP A 642 12.86 -19.45 4.71
CA ASP A 642 13.82 -18.43 5.18
C ASP A 642 13.87 -17.12 4.37
N THR A 643 12.91 -16.86 3.47
CA THR A 643 12.86 -15.58 2.70
C THR A 643 12.17 -14.43 3.43
N ILE A 644 11.31 -14.73 4.41
CA ILE A 644 10.54 -13.73 5.14
C ILE A 644 11.24 -13.34 6.44
N HIS A 645 11.63 -14.31 7.29
CA HIS A 645 12.32 -14.09 8.56
C HIS A 645 11.79 -12.88 9.38
N GLY A 646 10.46 -12.80 9.52
CA GLY A 646 9.79 -11.72 10.25
C GLY A 646 9.76 -10.36 9.55
N SER A 647 10.16 -10.24 8.29
CA SER A 647 10.13 -8.99 7.54
C SER A 647 9.48 -9.20 6.17
N LEU A 648 8.17 -8.92 6.06
CA LEU A 648 7.44 -8.98 4.81
C LEU A 648 7.20 -7.57 4.27
N ARG A 649 7.56 -7.31 3.01
CA ARG A 649 7.25 -6.06 2.32
C ARG A 649 6.53 -6.34 1.01
N VAL A 650 5.31 -5.83 0.82
CA VAL A 650 4.44 -6.21 -0.30
C VAL A 650 3.75 -4.98 -0.90
N THR A 651 3.73 -4.92 -2.23
CA THR A 651 2.94 -3.92 -2.96
C THR A 651 1.44 -4.23 -2.85
N VAL A 652 0.66 -3.28 -2.33
CA VAL A 652 -0.80 -3.25 -2.45
C VAL A 652 -1.13 -2.53 -3.75
N GLN A 653 -1.65 -3.28 -4.71
CA GLN A 653 -2.04 -2.76 -6.01
C GLN A 653 -3.27 -1.84 -5.87
N GLY A 654 -3.26 -0.72 -6.60
CA GLY A 654 -4.33 0.27 -6.49
C GLY A 654 -5.72 -0.28 -6.86
N GLU A 655 -5.79 -1.26 -7.76
CA GLU A 655 -7.03 -1.96 -8.12
C GLU A 655 -7.55 -2.96 -7.04
N VAL A 656 -6.74 -3.27 -6.03
CA VAL A 656 -7.07 -4.20 -4.94
C VAL A 656 -7.28 -3.47 -3.60
N ILE A 657 -6.98 -2.16 -3.54
CA ILE A 657 -7.02 -1.38 -2.31
C ILE A 657 -8.42 -1.28 -1.70
N GLU A 658 -9.47 -1.09 -2.52
CA GLU A 658 -10.87 -1.04 -2.07
C GLU A 658 -11.28 -2.39 -1.46
N HIS A 659 -11.07 -3.49 -2.17
CA HIS A 659 -11.41 -4.82 -1.64
C HIS A 659 -10.62 -5.17 -0.35
N SER A 660 -9.42 -4.60 -0.18
CA SER A 660 -8.58 -4.87 0.98
C SER A 660 -8.85 -3.97 2.19
N PHE A 661 -9.23 -2.71 1.96
CA PHE A 661 -9.29 -1.66 2.97
C PHE A 661 -10.53 -0.76 2.88
N GLY A 662 -11.43 -0.95 1.92
CA GLY A 662 -12.65 -0.14 1.75
C GLY A 662 -13.70 -0.36 2.84
N GLU A 663 -13.77 -1.56 3.40
CA GLU A 663 -14.70 -1.95 4.47
C GLU A 663 -13.94 -2.32 5.76
N GLU A 664 -14.51 -2.01 6.93
CA GLU A 664 -13.84 -2.14 8.23
C GLU A 664 -13.44 -3.59 8.60
N HIS A 665 -14.33 -4.56 8.37
CA HIS A 665 -14.06 -5.97 8.64
C HIS A 665 -13.05 -6.55 7.65
N LEU A 666 -13.12 -6.16 6.37
CA LEU A 666 -12.15 -6.56 5.36
C LEU A 666 -10.76 -6.00 5.67
N CYS A 667 -10.66 -4.71 6.03
CA CYS A 667 -9.43 -4.08 6.53
C CYS A 667 -8.83 -4.89 7.69
N PHE A 668 -9.65 -5.21 8.70
CA PHE A 668 -9.21 -6.03 9.83
C PHE A 668 -8.68 -7.41 9.39
N ARG A 669 -9.39 -8.12 8.51
CA ARG A 669 -8.96 -9.45 8.03
C ARG A 669 -7.69 -9.37 7.17
N THR A 670 -7.50 -8.29 6.42
CA THR A 670 -6.26 -8.02 5.68
C THR A 670 -5.07 -7.89 6.60
N LEU A 671 -5.16 -7.04 7.63
CA LEU A 671 -4.08 -6.92 8.63
C LEU A 671 -3.80 -8.25 9.33
N GLN A 672 -4.86 -9.01 9.64
CA GLN A 672 -4.75 -10.30 10.30
C GLN A 672 -4.02 -11.35 9.47
N ARG A 673 -4.40 -11.55 8.20
CA ARG A 673 -3.79 -12.61 7.39
C ARG A 673 -2.33 -12.34 7.07
N PHE A 674 -1.97 -11.09 6.78
CA PHE A 674 -0.57 -10.73 6.55
C PHE A 674 0.28 -11.00 7.80
N THR A 675 -0.25 -10.65 8.98
CA THR A 675 0.45 -10.90 10.25
C THR A 675 0.60 -12.39 10.55
N ALA A 676 -0.49 -13.15 10.43
CA ALA A 676 -0.51 -14.59 10.72
C ALA A 676 0.40 -15.38 9.77
N ALA A 677 0.27 -15.15 8.46
CA ALA A 677 1.05 -15.87 7.44
C ALA A 677 2.56 -15.58 7.56
N THR A 678 2.92 -14.33 7.84
CA THR A 678 4.33 -13.92 8.04
C THR A 678 4.94 -14.60 9.27
N LEU A 679 4.18 -14.66 10.36
CA LEU A 679 4.62 -15.31 11.60
C LEU A 679 4.80 -16.81 11.38
N GLU A 680 3.79 -17.45 10.79
CA GLU A 680 3.80 -18.89 10.59
C GLU A 680 4.89 -19.32 9.62
N HIS A 681 5.06 -18.65 8.47
CA HIS A 681 6.12 -18.99 7.52
C HIS A 681 7.52 -19.01 8.17
N GLY A 682 7.81 -18.04 9.04
CA GLY A 682 9.08 -17.96 9.76
C GLY A 682 9.31 -19.09 10.78
N MET A 683 8.26 -19.81 11.17
CA MET A 683 8.32 -20.91 12.16
C MET A 683 7.97 -22.28 11.58
N HIS A 684 7.31 -22.30 10.43
CA HIS A 684 6.75 -23.44 9.72
C HIS A 684 6.95 -23.22 8.20
N PRO A 685 8.19 -23.32 7.72
CA PRO A 685 8.47 -23.13 6.30
C PRO A 685 7.81 -24.24 5.47
N PRO A 686 7.50 -23.98 4.18
CA PRO A 686 6.92 -25.00 3.31
C PRO A 686 7.92 -26.12 3.02
N VAL A 687 7.40 -27.24 2.51
CA VAL A 687 8.24 -28.37 2.08
C VAL A 687 9.19 -27.94 0.97
N SER A 688 10.47 -28.35 1.08
CA SER A 688 11.43 -28.13 0.00
C SER A 688 11.03 -28.93 -1.24
N PRO A 689 11.13 -28.36 -2.45
CA PRO A 689 10.77 -29.06 -3.67
C PRO A 689 11.72 -30.22 -3.93
N LYS A 690 11.15 -31.37 -4.32
CA LYS A 690 11.92 -32.58 -4.63
C LYS A 690 12.80 -32.39 -5.87
N PRO A 691 13.94 -33.10 -6.01
CA PRO A 691 14.82 -32.97 -7.16
C PRO A 691 14.10 -33.17 -8.51
N GLU A 692 13.20 -34.14 -8.60
CA GLU A 692 12.41 -34.41 -9.80
C GLU A 692 11.42 -33.28 -10.14
N TRP A 693 10.92 -32.55 -9.14
CA TRP A 693 10.06 -31.37 -9.36
C TRP A 693 10.88 -30.20 -9.89
N ARG A 694 12.08 -29.98 -9.35
CA ARG A 694 12.98 -28.93 -9.85
C ARG A 694 13.37 -29.18 -11.30
N ALA A 695 13.80 -30.40 -11.62
CA ALA A 695 14.17 -30.79 -12.98
C ALA A 695 13.01 -30.56 -13.97
N LEU A 696 11.79 -30.99 -13.62
CA LEU A 696 10.62 -30.75 -14.44
C LEU A 696 10.32 -29.25 -14.60
N MET A 697 10.42 -28.46 -13.53
CA MET A 697 10.20 -27.00 -13.60
C MET A 697 11.25 -26.28 -14.46
N ASP A 698 12.50 -26.74 -14.45
CA ASP A 698 13.56 -26.22 -15.32
C ASP A 698 13.25 -26.53 -16.80
N GLU A 699 12.80 -27.74 -17.13
CA GLU A 699 12.38 -28.10 -18.49
C GLU A 699 11.17 -27.29 -18.96
N LEU A 700 10.14 -27.17 -18.11
CA LEU A 700 8.93 -26.40 -18.40
C LEU A 700 9.24 -24.91 -18.63
N ALA A 701 10.16 -24.33 -17.86
CA ALA A 701 10.55 -22.93 -18.01
C ALA A 701 11.20 -22.65 -19.37
N VAL A 702 12.01 -23.57 -19.89
CA VAL A 702 12.62 -23.41 -21.23
C VAL A 702 11.55 -23.43 -22.32
N VAL A 703 10.68 -24.44 -22.32
CA VAL A 703 9.62 -24.58 -23.33
C VAL A 703 8.63 -23.43 -23.28
N ALA A 704 8.17 -23.04 -22.09
CA ALA A 704 7.22 -21.94 -21.92
C ALA A 704 7.81 -20.58 -22.38
N THR A 705 9.10 -20.35 -22.12
CA THR A 705 9.79 -19.13 -22.58
C THR A 705 9.91 -19.10 -24.09
N GLU A 706 10.26 -20.22 -24.71
CA GLU A 706 10.39 -20.36 -26.16
C GLU A 706 9.05 -20.04 -26.85
N GLU A 707 7.98 -20.68 -26.41
CA GLU A 707 6.63 -20.47 -26.96
C GLU A 707 6.18 -19.02 -26.77
N TYR A 708 6.28 -18.48 -25.54
CA TYR A 708 5.91 -17.10 -25.24
C TYR A 708 6.65 -16.10 -26.13
N ARG A 709 7.99 -16.21 -26.20
CA ARG A 709 8.80 -15.31 -27.03
C ARG A 709 8.62 -15.53 -28.52
N SER A 710 8.22 -16.73 -28.96
CA SER A 710 7.90 -17.00 -30.36
C SER A 710 6.73 -16.14 -30.85
N ILE A 711 5.72 -15.95 -30.00
CA ILE A 711 4.52 -15.18 -30.32
C ILE A 711 4.74 -13.69 -30.04
N VAL A 712 5.22 -13.32 -28.85
CA VAL A 712 5.21 -11.92 -28.40
C VAL A 712 6.32 -11.07 -29.05
N PHE A 713 7.50 -11.66 -29.28
CA PHE A 713 8.67 -10.93 -29.77
C PHE A 713 9.13 -11.34 -31.17
N ARG A 714 8.95 -12.61 -31.56
CA ARG A 714 9.44 -13.13 -32.86
C ARG A 714 8.40 -13.07 -33.99
N GLU A 715 7.09 -13.13 -33.69
CA GLU A 715 6.05 -13.00 -34.72
C GLU A 715 5.90 -11.54 -35.16
N PRO A 716 6.23 -11.20 -36.42
CA PRO A 716 6.28 -9.81 -36.87
C PRO A 716 4.92 -9.09 -36.84
N ARG A 717 3.79 -9.82 -36.92
CA ARG A 717 2.43 -9.26 -36.90
C ARG A 717 1.83 -9.12 -35.50
N PHE A 718 2.53 -9.57 -34.46
CA PHE A 718 1.96 -9.58 -33.11
C PHE A 718 1.58 -8.19 -32.62
N VAL A 719 2.44 -7.18 -32.82
CA VAL A 719 2.18 -5.81 -32.37
C VAL A 719 0.97 -5.20 -33.10
N GLU A 720 0.79 -5.50 -34.38
CA GLU A 720 -0.36 -5.05 -35.17
C GLU A 720 -1.66 -5.68 -34.66
N TYR A 721 -1.63 -7.00 -34.46
CA TYR A 721 -2.74 -7.75 -33.88
C TYR A 721 -3.11 -7.21 -32.50
N PHE A 722 -2.14 -7.07 -31.60
CA PHE A 722 -2.34 -6.60 -30.23
C PHE A 722 -2.99 -5.22 -30.18
N ARG A 723 -2.54 -4.27 -31.03
CA ARG A 723 -3.12 -2.93 -31.09
C ARG A 723 -4.52 -2.86 -31.71
N SER A 724 -4.91 -3.90 -32.46
CA SER A 724 -6.23 -3.99 -33.10
C SER A 724 -7.22 -4.80 -32.26
N ALA A 725 -6.75 -5.83 -31.56
CA ALA A 725 -7.56 -6.72 -30.73
C ALA A 725 -7.76 -6.20 -29.29
N THR A 726 -6.99 -5.20 -28.86
CA THR A 726 -7.05 -4.64 -27.50
C THR A 726 -7.14 -3.12 -27.53
N PRO A 727 -7.67 -2.49 -26.46
CA PRO A 727 -7.74 -1.03 -26.35
C PRO A 727 -6.42 -0.40 -25.87
N GLU A 728 -5.25 -1.04 -26.06
CA GLU A 728 -3.96 -0.52 -25.55
C GLU A 728 -3.66 0.90 -26.07
N THR A 729 -3.96 1.14 -27.34
CA THR A 729 -3.69 2.44 -27.96
C THR A 729 -4.61 3.52 -27.41
N GLU A 730 -5.89 3.21 -27.20
CA GLU A 730 -6.87 4.10 -26.57
C GLU A 730 -6.52 4.35 -25.10
N TYR A 731 -6.14 3.32 -24.35
CA TYR A 731 -5.71 3.42 -22.95
C TYR A 731 -4.57 4.43 -22.78
N GLY A 732 -3.56 4.38 -23.66
CA GLY A 732 -2.44 5.32 -23.65
C GLY A 732 -2.79 6.75 -24.09
N ARG A 733 -3.91 6.95 -24.80
CA ARG A 733 -4.36 8.28 -25.30
C ARG A 733 -5.38 8.94 -24.38
N MET A 734 -6.14 8.15 -23.63
CA MET A 734 -7.17 8.66 -22.72
C MET A 734 -6.55 9.23 -21.44
N ASN A 735 -7.32 10.03 -20.71
CA ASN A 735 -6.94 10.62 -19.42
C ASN A 735 -6.99 9.59 -18.26
N ILE A 736 -6.45 8.39 -18.48
CA ILE A 736 -6.50 7.27 -17.55
C ILE A 736 -5.13 7.14 -16.87
N GLY A 737 -5.07 7.52 -15.58
CA GLY A 737 -3.84 7.55 -14.79
C GLY A 737 -2.86 8.67 -15.16
N SER A 738 -1.84 8.89 -14.31
CA SER A 738 -0.81 9.91 -14.53
C SER A 738 0.39 9.46 -15.39
N ARG A 739 0.49 8.19 -15.77
CA ARG A 739 1.71 7.61 -16.37
C ARG A 739 1.63 7.41 -17.88
N PRO A 740 2.71 7.64 -18.65
CA PRO A 740 2.79 7.19 -20.05
C PRO A 740 2.76 5.65 -20.15
N SER A 741 2.18 5.10 -21.21
CA SER A 741 2.07 3.64 -21.41
C SER A 741 3.38 2.98 -21.86
N LYS A 742 4.27 3.73 -22.51
CA LYS A 742 5.56 3.24 -23.06
C LYS A 742 6.72 4.08 -22.54
N ARG A 743 7.90 3.44 -22.34
CA ARG A 743 9.18 4.15 -22.09
C ARG A 743 9.69 4.85 -23.35
N LYS A 744 9.51 4.24 -24.52
CA LYS A 744 9.87 4.80 -25.84
C LYS A 744 8.68 4.70 -26.80
N PRO A 745 8.14 5.82 -27.35
CA PRO A 745 6.94 5.82 -28.19
C PRO A 745 7.03 4.94 -29.45
N SER A 746 8.21 4.82 -30.05
CA SER A 746 8.46 4.06 -31.28
C SER A 746 8.83 2.58 -31.07
N GLY A 747 8.91 2.10 -29.82
CA GLY A 747 9.33 0.72 -29.52
C GLY A 747 8.22 -0.34 -29.66
N GLY A 748 8.66 -1.61 -29.68
CA GLY A 748 7.81 -2.80 -29.62
C GLY A 748 7.28 -3.10 -28.21
N ILE A 749 6.97 -4.36 -27.91
CA ILE A 749 6.47 -4.79 -26.59
C ILE A 749 7.53 -4.57 -25.49
N GLU A 750 8.82 -4.52 -25.85
CA GLU A 750 9.93 -4.23 -24.94
C GLU A 750 9.81 -2.83 -24.33
N SER A 751 9.30 -1.84 -25.09
CA SER A 751 9.10 -0.48 -24.58
C SER A 751 7.77 -0.28 -23.86
N LEU A 752 6.83 -1.21 -24.01
CA LEU A 752 5.56 -1.25 -23.28
C LEU A 752 5.82 -1.65 -21.82
N ARG A 753 5.19 -0.92 -20.90
CA ARG A 753 5.26 -1.20 -19.47
C ARG A 753 4.40 -2.40 -19.10
N ALA A 754 4.60 -2.95 -17.90
CA ALA A 754 3.81 -4.08 -17.42
C ALA A 754 2.39 -3.72 -16.92
N ILE A 755 2.01 -2.44 -16.79
CA ILE A 755 0.62 -2.04 -16.46
C ILE A 755 -0.26 -2.06 -17.71
N PRO A 756 0.16 -1.47 -18.85
CA PRO A 756 -0.64 -1.49 -20.08
C PRO A 756 -0.54 -2.81 -20.88
N TRP A 757 0.49 -3.62 -20.63
CA TRP A 757 0.55 -5.02 -21.06
C TRP A 757 -0.35 -5.88 -20.19
#